data_AF-A0AAU1FV66-F1
#
_entry.id   AF-A0AAU1FV66-F1
#
_cell.length_a   1.000
_cell.length_b   1.000
_cell.length_c   1.000
_cell.angle_alpha   90.00
_cell.angle_beta   90.00
_cell.angle_gamma   90.00
#
_symmetry.space_group_name_H-M   'P 1'
#
loop_
_entity.id
_entity.type
_entity.pdbx_description
1 polymer ?
#
loop_
_entity_poly.entity_id
_entity_poly.type
_entity_poly.pdbx_seq_one_letter_code
_entity_poly.pdbx_strand_id
1 'polypeptide(L)'
;MPTIPNGPLSRRQVVGTMAVSAAGLALPAVPWLPAQAAHADEEGDGQRARVTGLAVDGREDAPLGVDDPAPRLSWRVAGGGAGWTQSVYQVHAARSEDDLDCGRLLWDSGKVRSSAQTDVAWRGPAPASRDRVVWRVRVWGTEGHATPWSRSASWETGLLKRSDWGEARWIEYPGRTVDQPLPVFAQAFRVDERRGKVASARLYLSGVGLHVARLNDRPVTSEVLAPGYSNYQLSTEYRVCDVTGLIRHGDNTLGVELGHGTALVTRSVTNPATGRTAPYSWWQSQFKGSGTLVAPAARGATTINVSSVANYHVGGTVNIDTGDGGTRLESRTITAIGSTDISFQPGLTSGHESGATVTASGNSLASTDPSAGAAVTPRLIARLELTKADGTVQTVVSDGSWKTALGPTITANWYSGSDYDARREQPAWTAPGADLGASAKRRDGTATGWVDAGIAPPPNLTTELVWRVAEPVKVADKLRPVSVTQPQPGVWVFDFGQNFAGWPLLRLDGPLPAGTSVKLYPAESLNADGTVNQASIMGGGAARGTNVFAAYTTYGDERGESWHPQFHYFGMQWLQVTGLPEGYVPTLDTVTGLQIHADVPDAGSVRTSDDRINRIHRMSRYSIMSNTMSTFTDCPGREKLPYPADYVQPFGSLHRTFGYSAYLRTMQRHLAEGQSRAGDNIGNVALKAPVYDWGYTGRFGDEINWGDGIVLVPWLLYETYGDTQLMSRYYPQMQGFVNYIRTKKVGTGADAYIVNAALADWIASENTSGRITGTWGYYQIADRMARMAALIGRDADASEYRNLASNIKDAFNDAFYDASLGRYTAEGELGSTGATQAAQALALDEGLVPDGERGKVLDALVELVCAHQPFGGGPHLSGGTIGLAPIVRALHEGGRDDVLWDVLQEDTRPGYGYLMAPTTANPGGLTTVPEQWDMGNSKNHMILLQIEEWFHSGLAGIRQPRGKAGYRELVIDPRPVGGLTHVEGSYRTPHGLVSTRWTREDGRFRLDVEIPPNTTAEVRVPSGGHAAQVAGDGAVFQGVQGNRATYVVASGRHTFTTRETP
;
A
#
# COMPACT_ATOMS: atom_id res chain seq x y z
N MET A 1 26.61 -6.02 5.38
CA MET A 1 25.57 -5.36 4.56
C MET A 1 24.90 -6.40 3.68
N PRO A 2 23.59 -6.30 3.35
CA PRO A 2 23.04 -7.17 2.34
C PRO A 2 23.79 -6.87 1.05
N THR A 3 24.47 -7.88 0.49
CA THR A 3 24.85 -7.82 -0.91
C THR A 3 23.55 -7.82 -1.69
N ILE A 4 23.02 -6.64 -2.00
CA ILE A 4 22.00 -6.52 -3.03
C ILE A 4 22.63 -7.21 -4.23
N PRO A 5 22.04 -8.28 -4.79
CA PRO A 5 22.64 -8.98 -5.89
C PRO A 5 23.08 -7.95 -6.94
N ASN A 6 24.29 -8.12 -7.48
CA ASN A 6 24.76 -7.42 -8.67
C ASN A 6 23.96 -7.90 -9.90
N GLY A 7 22.63 -7.95 -9.79
CA GLY A 7 21.75 -7.96 -10.93
C GLY A 7 22.03 -6.70 -11.73
N PRO A 8 21.94 -6.78 -13.07
CA PRO A 8 22.21 -5.66 -13.94
C PRO A 8 21.41 -4.45 -13.45
N LEU A 9 22.04 -3.27 -13.46
CA LEU A 9 21.27 -2.04 -13.38
C LEU A 9 20.15 -2.15 -14.40
N SER A 10 18.93 -1.88 -13.95
CA SER A 10 17.81 -1.77 -14.85
C SER A 10 18.12 -0.65 -15.85
N ARG A 11 18.54 -1.04 -17.05
CA ARG A 11 18.24 -0.27 -18.27
C ARG A 11 16.80 -0.57 -18.67
N ARG A 12 15.83 -0.69 -17.74
CA ARG A 12 14.45 -0.84 -18.17
C ARG A 12 14.13 0.37 -19.00
N GLN A 13 13.84 0.06 -20.25
CA GLN A 13 13.16 0.93 -21.15
C GLN A 13 11.81 1.28 -20.50
N VAL A 14 11.72 2.42 -19.82
CA VAL A 14 10.56 3.32 -20.01
C VAL A 14 10.75 4.10 -21.33
N VAL A 15 11.40 3.46 -22.29
CA VAL A 15 11.76 4.02 -23.57
C VAL A 15 10.62 3.65 -24.51
N GLY A 16 9.69 4.59 -24.67
CA GLY A 16 9.26 4.90 -26.02
C GLY A 16 10.52 5.23 -26.80
N THR A 17 10.98 4.29 -27.65
CA THR A 17 12.23 4.47 -28.39
C THR A 17 11.89 5.26 -29.63
N MET A 18 12.19 6.56 -29.61
CA MET A 18 12.48 7.31 -30.82
C MET A 18 13.67 6.62 -31.50
N ALA A 19 13.39 5.88 -32.57
CA ALA A 19 14.42 5.33 -33.43
C ALA A 19 14.87 6.42 -34.41
N VAL A 20 16.12 6.86 -34.29
CA VAL A 20 16.88 7.41 -35.42
C VAL A 20 17.49 6.23 -36.16
N SER A 21 17.27 6.19 -37.47
CA SER A 21 17.62 5.10 -38.37
C SER A 21 19.14 4.89 -38.57
N ALA A 22 19.50 3.61 -38.73
CA ALA A 22 20.59 3.00 -39.50
C ALA A 22 22.06 3.02 -38.98
N ALA A 23 22.59 1.83 -38.61
CA ALA A 23 23.53 1.00 -39.41
C ALA A 23 24.49 0.12 -38.56
N GLY A 24 24.59 -1.19 -38.90
CA GLY A 24 25.88 -1.94 -38.94
C GLY A 24 26.39 -2.74 -37.73
N LEU A 25 26.07 -4.05 -37.71
CA LEU A 25 26.91 -5.25 -37.39
C LEU A 25 27.95 -5.25 -36.23
N ALA A 26 27.76 -6.16 -35.26
CA ALA A 26 28.61 -7.34 -34.92
C ALA A 26 28.49 -7.75 -33.44
N LEU A 27 28.11 -9.02 -33.18
CA LEU A 27 28.01 -9.64 -31.85
C LEU A 27 29.32 -10.37 -31.47
N PRO A 28 29.64 -10.44 -30.16
CA PRO A 28 30.16 -11.69 -29.60
C PRO A 28 29.38 -12.15 -28.36
N ALA A 29 29.24 -13.47 -28.24
CA ALA A 29 28.53 -14.20 -27.20
C ALA A 29 29.38 -14.38 -25.92
N VAL A 30 28.76 -14.23 -24.73
CA VAL A 30 29.25 -14.71 -23.42
C VAL A 30 28.03 -15.08 -22.53
N PRO A 31 28.10 -16.13 -21.66
CA PRO A 31 26.95 -16.92 -21.24
C PRO A 31 26.38 -16.63 -19.83
N TRP A 32 25.07 -16.93 -19.69
CA TRP A 32 24.28 -17.43 -18.55
C TRP A 32 24.33 -16.73 -17.16
N LEU A 33 23.20 -16.11 -16.82
CA LEU A 33 22.66 -15.87 -15.47
C LEU A 33 21.17 -16.30 -15.46
N PRO A 34 20.60 -16.71 -14.31
CA PRO A 34 19.38 -17.50 -14.24
C PRO A 34 18.15 -16.67 -14.61
N ALA A 35 17.32 -17.23 -15.49
CA ALA A 35 16.07 -16.65 -15.93
C ALA A 35 15.13 -16.42 -14.73
N GLN A 36 14.70 -15.17 -14.54
CA GLN A 36 13.32 -14.91 -14.15
C GLN A 36 12.43 -15.71 -15.11
N ALA A 37 11.38 -16.34 -14.59
CA ALA A 37 10.41 -17.07 -15.39
C ALA A 37 9.70 -16.11 -16.37
N ALA A 38 10.41 -15.78 -17.45
CA ALA A 38 9.83 -15.32 -18.69
C ALA A 38 8.97 -16.47 -19.18
N HIS A 39 7.75 -16.13 -19.56
CA HIS A 39 6.87 -16.98 -20.35
C HIS A 39 7.70 -17.63 -21.46
N ALA A 40 7.99 -18.93 -21.30
CA ALA A 40 8.35 -19.74 -22.43
C ALA A 40 7.11 -19.73 -23.34
N ASP A 41 7.27 -19.17 -24.53
CA ASP A 41 6.40 -19.48 -25.65
C ASP A 41 6.49 -20.99 -25.89
N GLU A 42 5.53 -21.72 -25.34
CA GLU A 42 5.16 -23.06 -25.79
C GLU A 42 4.36 -22.91 -27.09
N GLU A 43 5.02 -22.45 -28.16
CA GLU A 43 4.56 -22.70 -29.53
C GLU A 43 4.77 -24.19 -29.80
N GLY A 44 3.76 -25.01 -29.55
CA GLY A 44 3.85 -26.43 -29.87
C GLY A 44 2.87 -27.40 -29.22
N ASP A 45 1.67 -27.01 -28.81
CA ASP A 45 0.53 -27.94 -28.72
C ASP A 45 -0.77 -27.13 -28.82
N GLY A 46 -1.71 -27.56 -29.68
CA GLY A 46 -2.81 -26.71 -30.15
C GLY A 46 -3.69 -26.10 -29.05
N GLN A 47 -4.24 -24.90 -29.33
CA GLN A 47 -5.33 -24.16 -28.64
C GLN A 47 -6.19 -24.97 -27.65
N ARG A 48 -5.65 -25.34 -26.50
CA ARG A 48 -6.39 -26.02 -25.43
C ARG A 48 -6.42 -25.14 -24.19
N ALA A 49 -7.64 -24.94 -23.68
CA ALA A 49 -7.87 -24.20 -22.45
C ALA A 49 -7.08 -24.82 -21.28
N ARG A 50 -6.38 -23.97 -20.54
CA ARG A 50 -5.60 -24.35 -19.35
C ARG A 50 -5.84 -23.37 -18.20
N VAL A 51 -5.86 -23.90 -16.98
CA VAL A 51 -6.02 -23.09 -15.78
C VAL A 51 -4.67 -22.52 -15.34
N THR A 52 -4.62 -21.23 -15.03
CA THR A 52 -3.42 -20.48 -14.61
C THR A 52 -3.75 -19.52 -13.47
N GLY A 53 -2.72 -18.90 -12.86
CA GLY A 53 -2.89 -17.82 -11.88
C GLY A 53 -3.76 -18.22 -10.69
N LEU A 54 -3.49 -19.39 -10.09
CA LEU A 54 -4.16 -19.80 -8.86
C LEU A 54 -3.81 -18.82 -7.74
N ALA A 55 -4.82 -18.25 -7.10
CA ALA A 55 -4.63 -17.30 -6.01
C ALA A 55 -5.40 -17.69 -4.74
N VAL A 56 -4.85 -17.32 -3.60
CA VAL A 56 -5.46 -17.44 -2.26
C VAL A 56 -5.55 -16.04 -1.67
N ASP A 57 -6.76 -15.56 -1.38
CA ASP A 57 -7.03 -14.19 -0.92
C ASP A 57 -6.41 -13.10 -1.81
N GLY A 58 -6.29 -13.36 -3.11
CA GLY A 58 -5.69 -12.45 -4.09
C GLY A 58 -4.17 -12.60 -4.25
N ARG A 59 -3.52 -13.48 -3.50
CA ARG A 59 -2.07 -13.77 -3.58
C ARG A 59 -1.78 -14.97 -4.47
N GLU A 60 -0.95 -14.79 -5.48
CA GLU A 60 -0.50 -15.84 -6.43
C GLU A 60 0.86 -16.45 -6.08
N ASP A 61 1.49 -16.02 -4.97
CA ASP A 61 2.89 -16.31 -4.61
C ASP A 61 3.06 -17.47 -3.62
N ALA A 62 2.05 -18.33 -3.48
CA ALA A 62 1.98 -19.38 -2.47
C ALA A 62 2.18 -18.85 -1.03
N PRO A 63 1.24 -18.02 -0.53
CA PRO A 63 1.46 -17.24 0.68
C PRO A 63 1.71 -18.12 1.92
N LEU A 64 2.67 -17.67 2.74
CA LEU A 64 2.97 -18.23 4.05
C LEU A 64 2.41 -17.32 5.14
N GLY A 65 1.80 -17.94 6.16
CA GLY A 65 1.25 -17.23 7.31
C GLY A 65 -0.24 -16.92 7.23
N VAL A 66 -0.96 -17.44 6.24
CA VAL A 66 -2.41 -17.18 6.06
C VAL A 66 -3.15 -17.42 7.38
N ASP A 67 -3.82 -16.40 7.89
CA ASP A 67 -4.57 -16.47 9.15
C ASP A 67 -6.08 -16.60 8.97
N ASP A 68 -6.57 -16.44 7.74
CA ASP A 68 -7.96 -16.70 7.38
C ASP A 68 -8.22 -18.22 7.34
N PRO A 69 -9.11 -18.77 8.21
CA PRO A 69 -9.44 -20.19 8.18
C PRO A 69 -10.37 -20.57 7.02
N ALA A 70 -10.90 -19.59 6.27
CA ALA A 70 -11.79 -19.80 5.13
C ALA A 70 -11.41 -18.88 3.95
N PRO A 71 -10.17 -19.02 3.42
CA PRO A 71 -9.67 -18.12 2.38
C PRO A 71 -10.48 -18.26 1.08
N ARG A 72 -10.39 -17.24 0.23
CA ARG A 72 -10.98 -17.22 -1.12
C ARG A 72 -9.98 -17.71 -2.14
N LEU A 73 -10.44 -18.63 -2.98
CA LEU A 73 -9.69 -19.18 -4.10
C LEU A 73 -10.14 -18.50 -5.39
N SER A 74 -9.18 -18.25 -6.28
CA SER A 74 -9.46 -17.79 -7.64
C SER A 74 -8.46 -18.35 -8.64
N TRP A 75 -8.83 -18.30 -9.92
CA TRP A 75 -7.99 -18.78 -11.03
C TRP A 75 -8.36 -18.10 -12.35
N ARG A 76 -7.47 -18.16 -13.32
CA ARG A 76 -7.71 -17.71 -14.71
C ARG A 76 -7.70 -18.89 -15.67
N VAL A 77 -8.19 -18.65 -16.88
CA VAL A 77 -8.10 -19.61 -17.98
C VAL A 77 -7.40 -18.94 -19.15
N ALA A 78 -6.41 -19.62 -19.72
CA ALA A 78 -5.66 -19.18 -20.89
C ALA A 78 -5.79 -20.20 -22.03
N GLY A 79 -5.58 -19.77 -23.27
CA GLY A 79 -5.55 -20.66 -24.44
C GLY A 79 -6.89 -21.31 -24.81
N GLY A 80 -8.00 -20.86 -24.21
CA GLY A 80 -9.34 -21.22 -24.69
C GLY A 80 -9.57 -20.62 -26.08
N GLY A 81 -10.13 -21.39 -27.00
CA GLY A 81 -10.52 -20.92 -28.33
C GLY A 81 -11.56 -19.80 -28.29
N ALA A 82 -11.92 -19.27 -29.45
CA ALA A 82 -12.94 -18.23 -29.56
C ALA A 82 -14.26 -18.69 -28.89
N GLY A 83 -14.86 -17.83 -28.08
CA GLY A 83 -16.11 -18.11 -27.37
C GLY A 83 -16.02 -19.07 -26.16
N TRP A 84 -14.81 -19.44 -25.72
CA TRP A 84 -14.66 -20.33 -24.57
C TRP A 84 -15.27 -19.75 -23.28
N THR A 85 -16.13 -20.52 -22.62
CA THR A 85 -16.76 -20.17 -21.34
C THR A 85 -16.73 -21.34 -20.38
N GLN A 86 -16.57 -21.05 -19.09
CA GLN A 86 -16.54 -22.07 -18.04
C GLN A 86 -17.98 -22.47 -17.66
N SER A 87 -18.26 -23.78 -17.65
CA SER A 87 -19.55 -24.34 -17.22
C SER A 87 -19.45 -25.09 -15.88
N VAL A 88 -18.29 -25.68 -15.59
CA VAL A 88 -18.04 -26.50 -14.40
C VAL A 88 -16.61 -26.26 -13.93
N TYR A 89 -16.38 -26.33 -12.62
CA TYR A 89 -15.04 -26.46 -12.04
C TYR A 89 -14.96 -27.65 -11.08
N GLN A 90 -13.74 -28.10 -10.80
CA GLN A 90 -13.44 -29.02 -9.72
C GLN A 90 -12.11 -28.62 -9.07
N VAL A 91 -12.12 -28.52 -7.74
CA VAL A 91 -10.96 -28.23 -6.90
C VAL A 91 -10.58 -29.49 -6.14
N HIS A 92 -9.30 -29.84 -6.19
CA HIS A 92 -8.67 -30.83 -5.32
C HIS A 92 -7.70 -30.12 -4.40
N ALA A 93 -7.73 -30.44 -3.11
CA ALA A 93 -6.77 -29.97 -2.14
C ALA A 93 -6.34 -31.09 -1.20
N ALA A 94 -5.08 -31.08 -0.80
CA ALA A 94 -4.44 -32.08 0.05
C ALA A 94 -3.35 -31.43 0.92
N ARG A 95 -2.71 -32.21 1.81
CA ARG A 95 -1.62 -31.70 2.67
C ARG A 95 -0.27 -31.58 1.95
N SER A 96 -0.09 -32.33 0.87
CA SER A 96 1.12 -32.40 0.08
C SER A 96 0.80 -32.69 -1.40
N GLU A 97 1.77 -32.52 -2.29
CA GLU A 97 1.64 -32.94 -3.70
C GLU A 97 1.47 -34.46 -3.82
N ASP A 98 2.23 -35.24 -3.04
CA ASP A 98 2.12 -36.71 -3.03
C ASP A 98 0.71 -37.18 -2.61
N ASP A 99 0.10 -36.52 -1.62
CA ASP A 99 -1.28 -36.79 -1.21
C ASP A 99 -2.28 -36.43 -2.30
N LEU A 100 -2.05 -35.32 -2.99
CA LEU A 100 -2.87 -34.86 -4.11
C LEU A 100 -2.83 -35.87 -5.28
N ASP A 101 -1.67 -36.46 -5.55
CA ASP A 101 -1.46 -37.42 -6.63
C ASP A 101 -1.96 -38.82 -6.28
N CYS A 102 -1.85 -39.22 -5.01
CA CYS A 102 -2.40 -40.49 -4.51
C CYS A 102 -3.91 -40.41 -4.18
N GLY A 103 -4.55 -39.25 -4.32
CA GLY A 103 -5.98 -39.05 -4.03
C GLY A 103 -6.35 -39.00 -2.54
N ARG A 104 -5.38 -38.75 -1.64
CA ARG A 104 -5.61 -38.51 -0.20
C ARG A 104 -5.99 -37.04 0.03
N LEU A 105 -7.19 -36.68 -0.40
CA LEU A 105 -7.65 -35.30 -0.42
C LEU A 105 -8.17 -34.82 0.94
N LEU A 106 -7.81 -33.59 1.30
CA LEU A 106 -8.48 -32.81 2.35
C LEU A 106 -9.85 -32.31 1.87
N TRP A 107 -9.93 -31.99 0.59
CA TRP A 107 -11.15 -31.50 -0.05
C TRP A 107 -11.18 -31.88 -1.53
N ASP A 108 -12.31 -32.43 -1.94
CA ASP A 108 -12.73 -32.50 -3.34
C ASP A 108 -14.04 -31.73 -3.43
N SER A 109 -14.09 -30.67 -4.25
CA SER A 109 -15.35 -29.94 -4.47
C SER A 109 -16.39 -30.77 -5.22
N GLY A 110 -15.97 -31.88 -5.85
CA GLY A 110 -16.70 -32.50 -6.94
C GLY A 110 -16.81 -31.57 -8.15
N LYS A 111 -17.56 -32.02 -9.17
CA LYS A 111 -17.93 -31.15 -10.29
C LYS A 111 -18.97 -30.14 -9.82
N VAL A 112 -18.57 -28.89 -9.64
CA VAL A 112 -19.46 -27.78 -9.30
C VAL A 112 -19.90 -27.09 -10.59
N ARG A 113 -21.20 -27.13 -10.91
CA ARG A 113 -21.78 -26.41 -12.05
C ARG A 113 -21.81 -24.92 -11.74
N SER A 114 -20.78 -24.22 -12.19
CA SER A 114 -20.62 -22.79 -12.00
C SER A 114 -19.58 -22.23 -12.95
N SER A 115 -19.85 -21.03 -13.45
CA SER A 115 -18.92 -20.23 -14.25
C SER A 115 -17.98 -19.37 -13.39
N ALA A 116 -18.06 -19.45 -12.06
CA ALA A 116 -17.24 -18.65 -11.16
C ALA A 116 -15.76 -19.02 -11.24
N GLN A 117 -14.91 -17.99 -11.24
CA GLN A 117 -13.44 -18.09 -11.23
C GLN A 117 -12.82 -17.28 -10.08
N THR A 118 -13.65 -16.54 -9.35
CA THR A 118 -13.31 -15.68 -8.23
C THR A 118 -14.29 -15.94 -7.09
N ASP A 119 -13.96 -15.49 -5.87
CA ASP A 119 -14.78 -15.64 -4.67
C ASP A 119 -15.17 -17.11 -4.36
N VAL A 120 -14.31 -18.07 -4.74
CA VAL A 120 -14.56 -19.49 -4.48
C VAL A 120 -14.10 -19.81 -3.05
N ALA A 121 -15.06 -19.91 -2.14
CA ALA A 121 -14.77 -20.22 -0.74
C ALA A 121 -14.11 -21.58 -0.57
N TRP A 122 -13.05 -21.64 0.24
CA TRP A 122 -12.55 -22.89 0.81
C TRP A 122 -13.69 -23.64 1.55
N ARG A 123 -13.87 -24.93 1.25
CA ARG A 123 -14.87 -25.80 1.92
C ARG A 123 -14.28 -27.09 2.50
N GLY A 124 -12.96 -27.21 2.54
CA GLY A 124 -12.32 -28.27 3.31
C GLY A 124 -12.36 -27.98 4.81
N PRO A 125 -11.77 -28.87 5.63
CA PRO A 125 -11.59 -28.61 7.06
C PRO A 125 -10.87 -27.27 7.30
N ALA A 126 -11.27 -26.54 8.33
CA ALA A 126 -10.57 -25.32 8.72
C ALA A 126 -9.11 -25.66 9.05
N PRO A 127 -8.11 -25.09 8.37
CA PRO A 127 -6.71 -25.38 8.64
C PRO A 127 -6.34 -24.93 10.06
N ALA A 128 -5.61 -25.78 10.79
CA ALA A 128 -5.00 -25.42 12.07
C ALA A 128 -3.65 -24.73 11.85
N SER A 129 -3.06 -24.12 12.87
CA SER A 129 -1.73 -23.50 12.73
C SER A 129 -0.69 -24.43 12.15
N ARG A 130 0.13 -23.90 11.24
CA ARG A 130 1.19 -24.61 10.49
C ARG A 130 0.66 -25.60 9.46
N ASP A 131 -0.65 -25.73 9.29
CA ASP A 131 -1.18 -26.57 8.23
C ASP A 131 -0.81 -25.98 6.88
N ARG A 132 -0.24 -26.84 6.03
CA ARG A 132 -0.04 -26.59 4.61
C ARG A 132 -1.19 -27.21 3.82
N VAL A 133 -1.68 -26.47 2.84
CA VAL A 133 -2.64 -26.96 1.86
C VAL A 133 -2.06 -26.77 0.47
N VAL A 134 -1.98 -27.86 -0.28
CA VAL A 134 -1.63 -27.90 -1.70
C VAL A 134 -2.92 -28.14 -2.47
N TRP A 135 -3.15 -27.38 -3.55
CA TRP A 135 -4.39 -27.45 -4.30
C TRP A 135 -4.17 -27.30 -5.81
N ARG A 136 -5.12 -27.83 -6.58
CA ARG A 136 -5.18 -27.72 -8.04
C ARG A 136 -6.63 -27.60 -8.50
N VAL A 137 -6.80 -27.03 -9.68
CA VAL A 137 -8.13 -26.83 -10.29
C VAL A 137 -8.13 -27.38 -11.70
N ARG A 138 -9.26 -27.96 -12.10
CA ARG A 138 -9.59 -28.18 -13.52
C ARG A 138 -10.99 -27.67 -13.78
N VAL A 139 -11.24 -27.31 -15.03
CA VAL A 139 -12.50 -26.70 -15.45
C VAL A 139 -13.04 -27.38 -16.69
N TRP A 140 -14.32 -27.19 -16.99
CA TRP A 140 -14.93 -27.64 -18.23
C TRP A 140 -15.47 -26.45 -19.01
N GLY A 141 -15.21 -26.47 -20.32
CA GLY A 141 -15.91 -25.58 -21.25
C GLY A 141 -17.37 -25.96 -21.42
N THR A 142 -18.14 -25.16 -22.15
CA THR A 142 -19.51 -25.52 -22.58
C THR A 142 -19.56 -26.73 -23.51
N GLU A 143 -18.47 -27.01 -24.23
CA GLU A 143 -18.30 -28.20 -25.08
C GLU A 143 -18.14 -29.52 -24.28
N GLY A 144 -18.07 -29.44 -22.95
CA GLY A 144 -18.07 -30.62 -22.07
C GLY A 144 -16.71 -31.31 -21.89
N HIS A 145 -15.64 -30.82 -22.52
CA HIS A 145 -14.28 -31.31 -22.30
C HIS A 145 -13.64 -30.67 -21.06
N ALA A 146 -12.99 -31.51 -20.24
CA ALA A 146 -12.20 -31.04 -19.11
C ALA A 146 -10.87 -30.44 -19.60
N THR A 147 -10.41 -29.36 -18.98
CA THR A 147 -9.01 -28.99 -19.06
C THR A 147 -8.15 -30.04 -18.33
N PRO A 148 -6.84 -30.12 -18.63
CA PRO A 148 -5.90 -30.71 -17.69
C PRO A 148 -6.04 -30.05 -16.31
N TRP A 149 -5.62 -30.77 -15.28
CA TRP A 149 -5.38 -30.14 -13.99
C TRP A 149 -4.35 -29.02 -14.12
N SER A 150 -4.57 -27.92 -13.41
CA SER A 150 -3.57 -26.87 -13.25
C SER A 150 -2.29 -27.42 -12.63
N ARG A 151 -1.19 -26.67 -12.76
CA ARG A 151 -0.09 -26.81 -11.80
C ARG A 151 -0.64 -26.60 -10.38
N SER A 152 -0.09 -27.33 -9.41
CA SER A 152 -0.40 -27.14 -8.01
C SER A 152 0.01 -25.75 -7.55
N ALA A 153 -0.78 -25.18 -6.64
CA ALA A 153 -0.38 -24.06 -5.81
C ALA A 153 -0.51 -24.48 -4.34
N SER A 154 -0.04 -23.66 -3.40
CA SER A 154 -0.21 -23.94 -1.98
C SER A 154 -0.37 -22.68 -1.16
N TRP A 155 -0.90 -22.83 0.04
CA TRP A 155 -0.74 -21.85 1.11
C TRP A 155 -0.38 -22.59 2.40
N GLU A 156 0.20 -21.86 3.35
CA GLU A 156 0.51 -22.37 4.67
C GLU A 156 -0.01 -21.39 5.71
N THR A 157 -0.71 -21.92 6.71
CA THR A 157 -1.21 -21.10 7.81
C THR A 157 -0.11 -20.76 8.80
N GLY A 158 -0.24 -19.58 9.42
CA GLY A 158 0.69 -19.13 10.44
C GLY A 158 0.38 -19.68 11.82
N LEU A 159 0.73 -18.87 12.83
CA LEU A 159 0.33 -19.07 14.23
C LEU A 159 -0.99 -18.32 14.43
N LEU A 160 -2.08 -19.06 14.64
CA LEU A 160 -3.45 -18.53 14.59
C LEU A 160 -3.92 -18.06 15.98
N LYS A 161 -3.27 -18.56 17.03
CA LYS A 161 -3.56 -18.21 18.42
C LYS A 161 -2.27 -17.79 19.10
N ARG A 162 -2.39 -16.91 20.10
CA ARG A 162 -1.27 -16.52 20.97
C ARG A 162 -0.58 -17.72 21.61
N SER A 163 -1.32 -18.76 21.98
CA SER A 163 -0.77 -20.02 22.52
C SER A 163 0.16 -20.75 21.56
N ASP A 164 0.00 -20.56 20.24
CA ASP A 164 0.79 -21.27 19.23
C ASP A 164 2.23 -20.76 19.14
N TRP A 165 2.52 -19.58 19.71
CA TRP A 165 3.88 -19.08 19.92
C TRP A 165 4.64 -19.88 21.00
N GLY A 166 3.92 -20.60 21.86
CA GLY A 166 4.49 -21.44 22.92
C GLY A 166 5.31 -20.62 23.91
N GLU A 167 6.56 -21.03 24.13
CA GLU A 167 7.45 -20.38 25.10
C GLU A 167 8.10 -19.08 24.59
N ALA A 168 7.82 -18.65 23.36
CA ALA A 168 8.32 -17.36 22.88
C ALA A 168 7.82 -16.23 23.78
N ARG A 169 8.74 -15.33 24.11
CA ARG A 169 8.51 -14.11 24.88
C ARG A 169 8.92 -12.92 24.04
N TRP A 170 8.27 -11.79 24.27
CA TRP A 170 8.78 -10.51 23.79
C TRP A 170 10.11 -10.23 24.50
N ILE A 171 11.12 -9.83 23.75
CA ILE A 171 12.44 -9.47 24.26
C ILE A 171 12.85 -8.06 23.83
N GLU A 172 13.62 -7.40 24.67
CA GLU A 172 14.16 -6.06 24.43
C GLU A 172 15.61 -5.93 24.92
N TYR A 173 16.24 -4.79 24.65
CA TYR A 173 17.49 -4.42 25.31
C TYR A 173 17.18 -3.87 26.72
N PRO A 174 17.67 -4.51 27.80
CA PRO A 174 17.36 -4.07 29.17
C PRO A 174 17.76 -2.61 29.43
N GLY A 175 16.82 -1.79 29.89
CA GLY A 175 17.07 -0.42 30.30
C GLY A 175 17.49 0.55 29.18
N ARG A 176 17.29 0.18 27.90
CA ARG A 176 17.63 1.06 26.77
C ARG A 176 16.83 2.35 26.82
N THR A 177 17.51 3.48 26.61
CA THR A 177 16.87 4.79 26.40
C THR A 177 16.84 5.17 24.92
N VAL A 178 15.96 6.10 24.53
CA VAL A 178 15.73 6.44 23.12
C VAL A 178 16.90 7.15 22.43
N ASP A 179 17.76 7.80 23.22
CA ASP A 179 19.00 8.47 22.80
C ASP A 179 20.16 7.51 22.56
N GLN A 180 20.02 6.24 22.96
CA GLN A 180 21.02 5.21 22.67
C GLN A 180 20.82 4.62 21.26
N PRO A 181 21.90 4.07 20.65
CA PRO A 181 21.81 3.38 19.37
C PRO A 181 20.75 2.27 19.36
N LEU A 182 20.24 1.94 18.18
CA LEU A 182 19.26 0.87 18.01
C LEU A 182 19.85 -0.49 18.40
N PRO A 183 19.07 -1.37 19.06
CA PRO A 183 19.55 -2.67 19.50
C PRO A 183 19.58 -3.69 18.36
N VAL A 184 20.52 -4.63 18.47
CA VAL A 184 20.60 -5.85 17.66
C VAL A 184 20.48 -7.06 18.57
N PHE A 185 19.79 -8.10 18.10
CA PHE A 185 19.52 -9.34 18.84
C PHE A 185 20.10 -10.53 18.08
N ALA A 186 20.73 -11.46 18.78
CA ALA A 186 21.29 -12.67 18.20
C ALA A 186 21.00 -13.89 19.06
N GLN A 187 20.77 -15.02 18.39
CA GLN A 187 20.71 -16.32 19.02
C GLN A 187 21.54 -17.32 18.25
N ALA A 188 22.55 -17.85 18.93
CA ALA A 188 23.35 -18.97 18.44
C ALA A 188 22.66 -20.28 18.84
N PHE A 189 22.58 -21.22 17.91
CA PHE A 189 22.00 -22.54 18.16
C PHE A 189 22.69 -23.60 17.32
N ARG A 190 22.54 -24.87 17.72
CA ARG A 190 23.16 -26.00 17.03
C ARG A 190 22.12 -26.96 16.48
N VAL A 191 22.37 -27.46 15.26
CA VAL A 191 21.59 -28.51 14.61
C VAL A 191 22.44 -29.78 14.57
N ASP A 192 22.00 -30.82 15.28
CA ASP A 192 22.70 -32.12 15.40
C ASP A 192 22.14 -33.13 14.39
N GLU A 193 22.93 -33.51 13.38
CA GLU A 193 22.56 -34.48 12.35
C GLU A 193 22.32 -35.89 12.92
N ARG A 194 22.92 -36.24 14.06
CA ARG A 194 22.65 -37.55 14.69
C ARG A 194 21.20 -37.69 15.11
N ARG A 195 20.50 -36.57 15.26
CA ARG A 195 19.08 -36.51 15.60
C ARG A 195 18.20 -36.29 14.38
N GLY A 196 18.70 -36.52 13.16
CA GLY A 196 17.94 -36.44 11.90
C GLY A 196 18.20 -35.16 11.10
N LYS A 197 18.12 -35.27 9.77
CA LYS A 197 18.24 -34.15 8.83
C LYS A 197 17.01 -33.24 8.92
N VAL A 198 17.23 -31.91 8.86
CA VAL A 198 16.14 -30.92 8.76
C VAL A 198 15.46 -31.06 7.39
N ALA A 199 14.16 -31.35 7.40
CA ALA A 199 13.32 -31.46 6.21
C ALA A 199 12.68 -30.11 5.85
N SER A 200 12.29 -29.32 6.85
CA SER A 200 11.79 -27.96 6.66
C SER A 200 12.12 -27.08 7.86
N ALA A 201 12.23 -25.77 7.62
CA ALA A 201 12.37 -24.77 8.68
C ALA A 201 11.49 -23.54 8.41
N ARG A 202 10.82 -23.06 9.47
CA ARG A 202 9.95 -21.88 9.45
C ARG A 202 10.38 -20.91 10.53
N LEU A 203 10.58 -19.65 10.16
CA LEU A 203 10.78 -18.56 11.10
C LEU A 203 9.51 -17.71 11.16
N TYR A 204 8.92 -17.65 12.35
CA TYR A 204 7.85 -16.72 12.72
C TYR A 204 8.48 -15.58 13.48
N LEU A 205 8.33 -14.33 13.03
CA LEU A 205 8.90 -13.19 13.75
C LEU A 205 8.12 -11.90 13.58
N SER A 206 8.16 -11.08 14.62
CA SER A 206 7.69 -9.69 14.61
C SER A 206 8.63 -8.84 15.45
N GLY A 207 9.34 -7.91 14.80
CA GLY A 207 9.99 -6.78 15.46
C GLY A 207 9.10 -5.55 15.37
N VAL A 208 8.67 -5.02 16.52
CA VAL A 208 7.79 -3.84 16.57
C VAL A 208 8.55 -2.60 16.09
N GLY A 209 7.89 -1.81 15.23
CA GLY A 209 8.54 -0.76 14.48
C GLY A 209 8.97 -1.33 13.14
N LEU A 210 10.26 -1.67 13.00
CA LEU A 210 10.80 -2.33 11.82
C LEU A 210 11.84 -3.38 12.22
N HIS A 211 12.05 -4.39 11.37
CA HIS A 211 13.14 -5.35 11.57
C HIS A 211 13.86 -5.75 10.28
N VAL A 212 15.13 -6.13 10.44
CA VAL A 212 15.94 -6.80 9.42
C VAL A 212 16.50 -8.09 10.03
N ALA A 213 16.13 -9.24 9.48
CA ALA A 213 16.57 -10.53 9.98
C ALA A 213 17.57 -11.22 9.04
N ARG A 214 18.60 -11.83 9.62
CA ARG A 214 19.59 -12.66 8.93
C ARG A 214 19.76 -13.98 9.64
N LEU A 215 19.93 -15.05 8.86
CA LEU A 215 20.32 -16.36 9.36
C LEU A 215 21.58 -16.78 8.63
N ASN A 216 22.66 -17.00 9.38
CA ASN A 216 23.96 -17.41 8.83
C ASN A 216 24.49 -16.44 7.75
N ASP A 217 24.50 -15.15 8.06
CA ASP A 217 24.84 -13.99 7.19
C ASP A 217 23.98 -13.79 5.94
N ARG A 218 22.90 -14.55 5.79
CA ARG A 218 21.96 -14.43 4.66
C ARG A 218 20.68 -13.75 5.11
N PRO A 219 20.16 -12.76 4.35
CA PRO A 219 18.82 -12.21 4.61
C PRO A 219 17.77 -13.32 4.66
N VAL A 220 16.88 -13.25 5.65
CA VAL A 220 15.75 -14.19 5.79
C VAL A 220 14.71 -13.99 4.69
N THR A 221 14.53 -12.76 4.23
CA THR A 221 13.56 -12.36 3.21
C THR A 221 14.14 -11.23 2.36
N SER A 222 13.57 -11.02 1.17
CA SER A 222 13.84 -9.83 0.34
C SER A 222 12.95 -8.64 0.69
N GLU A 223 11.97 -8.82 1.58
CA GLU A 223 11.14 -7.74 2.08
C GLU A 223 11.98 -6.70 2.82
N VAL A 224 11.62 -5.43 2.63
CA VAL A 224 12.18 -4.29 3.33
C VAL A 224 11.07 -3.56 4.08
N LEU A 225 11.44 -2.79 5.10
CA LEU A 225 10.48 -2.12 5.99
C LEU A 225 9.47 -3.09 6.64
N ALA A 226 9.87 -4.35 6.85
CA ALA A 226 9.08 -5.35 7.57
C ALA A 226 8.92 -4.94 9.05
N PRO A 227 7.80 -5.28 9.72
CA PRO A 227 6.69 -6.08 9.23
C PRO A 227 5.55 -5.26 8.59
N GLY A 228 5.70 -3.95 8.39
CA GLY A 228 4.63 -3.08 7.89
C GLY A 228 3.97 -2.24 8.99
N TYR A 229 3.06 -1.35 8.58
CA TYR A 229 2.42 -0.42 9.52
C TYR A 229 1.27 -1.12 10.26
N SER A 230 1.02 -0.72 11.50
CA SER A 230 -0.08 -1.25 12.30
C SER A 230 -0.56 -0.23 13.31
N ASN A 231 -1.77 -0.43 13.85
CA ASN A 231 -2.11 0.15 15.14
C ASN A 231 -1.53 -0.75 16.23
N TYR A 232 -0.30 -0.47 16.66
CA TYR A 232 0.46 -1.33 17.59
C TYR A 232 -0.23 -1.62 18.93
N GLN A 233 -1.28 -0.87 19.27
CA GLN A 233 -2.09 -1.07 20.48
C GLN A 233 -3.14 -2.17 20.33
N LEU A 234 -3.49 -2.53 19.09
CA LEU A 234 -4.49 -3.52 18.73
C LEU A 234 -3.89 -4.70 17.99
N SER A 235 -2.91 -4.46 17.11
CA SER A 235 -2.28 -5.52 16.33
C SER A 235 -0.82 -5.21 16.02
N THR A 236 -0.05 -6.24 15.74
CA THR A 236 1.28 -6.13 15.14
C THR A 236 1.41 -7.21 14.08
N GLU A 237 1.79 -6.81 12.87
CA GLU A 237 2.04 -7.75 11.79
C GLU A 237 3.26 -8.63 12.10
N TYR A 238 3.16 -9.93 11.83
CA TYR A 238 4.32 -10.84 11.85
C TYR A 238 4.57 -11.45 10.46
N ARG A 239 5.73 -12.07 10.30
CA ARG A 239 6.12 -12.78 9.07
C ARG A 239 6.36 -14.25 9.34
N VAL A 240 6.00 -15.06 8.35
CA VAL A 240 6.38 -16.47 8.24
C VAL A 240 7.33 -16.59 7.06
N CYS A 241 8.55 -17.05 7.34
CA CYS A 241 9.60 -17.18 6.33
C CYS A 241 10.02 -18.64 6.24
N ASP A 242 10.09 -19.18 5.01
CA ASP A 242 10.79 -20.44 4.75
C ASP A 242 12.30 -20.19 4.82
N VAL A 243 12.94 -20.75 5.84
CA VAL A 243 14.39 -20.62 6.07
C VAL A 243 15.10 -21.96 5.91
N THR A 244 14.44 -22.97 5.33
CA THR A 244 14.98 -24.32 5.18
C THR A 244 16.36 -24.31 4.51
N GLY A 245 16.50 -23.57 3.42
CA GLY A 245 17.76 -23.45 2.67
C GLY A 245 18.85 -22.63 3.36
N LEU A 246 18.56 -21.97 4.48
CA LEU A 246 19.51 -21.16 5.25
C LEU A 246 20.10 -21.92 6.45
N ILE A 247 19.46 -23.01 6.87
CA ILE A 247 19.91 -23.84 7.99
C ILE A 247 21.15 -24.65 7.60
N ARG A 248 22.12 -24.69 8.52
CA ARG A 248 23.35 -25.48 8.39
C ARG A 248 23.40 -26.57 9.44
N HIS A 249 24.16 -27.62 9.15
CA HIS A 249 24.57 -28.56 10.19
C HIS A 249 25.57 -27.90 11.14
N GLY A 250 25.53 -28.28 12.43
CA GLY A 250 26.36 -27.69 13.45
C GLY A 250 25.86 -26.30 13.83
N ASP A 251 26.77 -25.34 13.91
CA ASP A 251 26.47 -24.03 14.47
C ASP A 251 25.68 -23.17 13.48
N ASN A 252 24.73 -22.42 14.01
CA ASN A 252 23.89 -21.48 13.30
C ASN A 252 23.71 -20.22 14.16
N THR A 253 23.46 -19.08 13.52
CA THR A 253 23.16 -17.84 14.22
C THR A 253 22.01 -17.11 13.52
N LEU A 254 20.92 -16.87 14.24
CA LEU A 254 19.84 -15.98 13.84
C LEU A 254 20.09 -14.61 14.45
N GLY A 255 20.19 -13.57 13.61
CA GLY A 255 20.35 -12.18 14.03
C GLY A 255 19.20 -11.30 13.54
N VAL A 256 18.79 -10.35 14.36
CA VAL A 256 17.72 -9.39 14.06
C VAL A 256 18.12 -7.99 14.50
N GLU A 257 18.06 -7.04 13.57
CA GLU A 257 18.22 -5.61 13.84
C GLU A 257 16.82 -5.00 13.96
N LEU A 258 16.60 -4.11 14.94
CA LEU A 258 15.30 -3.42 15.11
C LEU A 258 15.41 -1.93 14.84
N GLY A 259 14.38 -1.35 14.22
CA GLY A 259 14.21 0.07 13.98
C GLY A 259 12.94 0.62 14.61
N HIS A 260 12.91 1.93 14.86
CA HIS A 260 11.74 2.59 15.45
C HIS A 260 10.49 2.53 14.56
N GLY A 261 10.64 2.75 13.24
CA GLY A 261 9.51 2.81 12.31
C GLY A 261 8.43 3.79 12.74
N THR A 262 7.18 3.46 12.44
CA THR A 262 6.00 4.20 12.90
C THR A 262 5.62 3.92 14.36
N ALA A 263 6.24 2.92 15.00
CA ALA A 263 5.94 2.55 16.39
C ALA A 263 6.54 3.52 17.43
N LEU A 264 7.61 4.22 17.07
CA LEU A 264 8.26 5.21 17.93
C LEU A 264 8.78 6.40 17.12
N VAL A 265 7.94 7.42 16.97
CA VAL A 265 8.33 8.69 16.34
C VAL A 265 8.72 9.67 17.43
N THR A 266 9.91 10.26 17.33
CA THR A 266 10.38 11.30 18.26
C THR A 266 10.57 12.62 17.54
N ARG A 267 10.24 13.74 18.20
CA ARG A 267 10.43 15.08 17.62
C ARG A 267 11.90 15.48 17.57
N SER A 268 12.63 15.16 18.63
CA SER A 268 14.04 15.51 18.78
C SER A 268 14.87 14.25 18.74
N VAL A 269 15.55 14.06 17.60
CA VAL A 269 16.67 13.12 17.48
C VAL A 269 17.90 13.98 17.25
N THR A 270 18.85 13.93 18.18
CA THR A 270 20.08 14.72 18.09
C THR A 270 21.28 13.80 18.00
N ASN A 271 22.21 14.20 17.14
CA ASN A 271 23.53 13.60 17.02
C ASN A 271 24.50 14.69 16.55
N PRO A 272 25.08 15.45 17.49
CA PRO A 272 26.01 16.52 17.14
C PRO A 272 27.19 16.05 16.29
N ALA A 273 27.61 14.78 16.39
CA ALA A 273 28.72 14.23 15.60
C ALA A 273 28.44 14.21 14.09
N THR A 274 27.18 14.08 13.68
CA THR A 274 26.76 14.19 12.26
C THR A 274 26.15 15.56 11.94
N GLY A 275 26.23 16.52 12.85
CA GLY A 275 25.58 17.83 12.72
C GLY A 275 24.05 17.78 12.83
N ARG A 276 23.46 16.69 13.33
CA ARG A 276 22.03 16.61 13.62
C ARG A 276 21.72 17.35 14.93
N THR A 277 21.65 18.68 14.87
CA THR A 277 21.48 19.56 16.07
C THR A 277 20.10 20.17 16.24
N ALA A 278 19.26 20.17 15.19
CA ALA A 278 17.87 20.61 15.20
C ALA A 278 16.90 19.41 15.16
N PRO A 279 15.75 19.49 15.86
CA PRO A 279 14.69 18.47 15.75
C PRO A 279 14.12 18.44 14.34
N TYR A 280 13.48 17.33 13.96
CA TYR A 280 12.52 17.29 12.85
C TYR A 280 11.60 16.09 13.02
N SER A 281 10.31 16.37 13.13
CA SER A 281 9.20 15.43 12.94
C SER A 281 7.92 16.24 12.96
N TRP A 282 6.94 15.86 12.15
CA TRP A 282 5.66 16.55 12.15
C TRP A 282 4.82 16.21 13.40
N TRP A 283 5.11 15.10 14.10
CA TRP A 283 4.51 14.71 15.38
C TRP A 283 5.48 13.92 16.28
N GLN A 284 5.06 13.56 17.49
CA GLN A 284 5.80 12.61 18.33
C GLN A 284 4.87 11.62 19.03
N SER A 285 5.34 10.40 19.20
CA SER A 285 4.67 9.37 19.96
C SER A 285 4.54 9.74 21.42
N GLN A 286 3.41 9.37 22.01
CA GLN A 286 3.13 9.59 23.42
C GLN A 286 3.82 8.50 24.26
N PHE A 287 4.84 8.88 25.01
CA PHE A 287 5.47 7.99 26.00
C PHE A 287 4.49 7.66 27.12
N LYS A 288 4.51 6.40 27.54
CA LYS A 288 3.64 5.89 28.61
C LYS A 288 4.24 6.09 29.99
N GLY A 289 3.39 5.97 31.00
CA GLY A 289 3.76 6.14 32.39
C GLY A 289 4.92 5.24 32.80
N SER A 290 5.80 5.79 33.64
CA SER A 290 6.97 5.11 34.17
C SER A 290 7.21 5.58 35.61
N GLY A 291 7.62 4.67 36.47
CA GLY A 291 7.86 4.90 37.88
C GLY A 291 8.38 3.66 38.58
N THR A 292 8.19 3.62 39.90
CA THR A 292 8.64 2.54 40.78
C THR A 292 7.59 2.25 41.85
N LEU A 293 7.57 1.04 42.39
CA LEU A 293 6.78 0.71 43.57
C LEU A 293 7.30 1.47 44.79
N VAL A 294 6.42 2.20 45.48
CA VAL A 294 6.76 2.95 46.71
C VAL A 294 6.73 2.03 47.93
N ALA A 295 5.96 0.95 47.89
CA ALA A 295 5.86 -0.08 48.91
C ALA A 295 5.77 -1.48 48.28
N PRO A 296 6.13 -2.54 49.01
CA PRO A 296 5.99 -3.91 48.51
C PRO A 296 4.54 -4.25 48.14
N ALA A 297 4.35 -5.01 47.07
CA ALA A 297 3.07 -5.54 46.63
C ALA A 297 3.01 -7.05 46.83
N ALA A 298 2.05 -7.52 47.64
CA ALA A 298 1.93 -8.95 47.95
C ALA A 298 1.30 -9.74 46.79
N ARG A 299 1.54 -11.06 46.78
CA ARG A 299 0.77 -11.99 45.93
C ARG A 299 -0.73 -11.82 46.18
N GLY A 300 -1.50 -11.72 45.10
CA GLY A 300 -2.93 -11.47 45.12
C GLY A 300 -3.32 -9.99 45.18
N ALA A 301 -2.37 -9.06 45.34
CA ALA A 301 -2.67 -7.63 45.32
C ALA A 301 -3.30 -7.22 43.97
N THR A 302 -4.35 -6.42 44.04
CA THR A 302 -5.03 -5.80 42.88
C THR A 302 -4.77 -4.30 42.77
N THR A 303 -3.99 -3.74 43.69
CA THR A 303 -3.65 -2.32 43.76
C THR A 303 -2.21 -2.17 44.21
N ILE A 304 -1.47 -1.24 43.60
CA ILE A 304 -0.08 -0.91 43.93
C ILE A 304 0.10 0.59 44.16
N ASN A 305 1.03 0.96 45.03
CA ASN A 305 1.45 2.35 45.22
C ASN A 305 2.68 2.65 44.37
N VAL A 306 2.62 3.71 43.56
CA VAL A 306 3.66 4.06 42.59
C VAL A 306 4.20 5.47 42.80
N SER A 307 5.45 5.69 42.40
CA SER A 307 6.10 7.00 42.50
C SER A 307 5.52 8.05 41.55
N SER A 308 4.80 7.61 40.50
CA SER A 308 4.05 8.46 39.59
C SER A 308 2.92 7.68 38.91
N VAL A 309 1.73 8.29 38.84
CA VAL A 309 0.58 7.80 38.06
C VAL A 309 0.43 8.52 36.70
N ALA A 310 1.35 9.44 36.38
CA ALA A 310 1.27 10.21 35.13
C ALA A 310 1.41 9.29 33.91
N ASN A 311 0.60 9.55 32.87
CA ASN A 311 0.58 8.81 31.60
C ASN A 311 0.24 7.30 31.70
N TYR A 312 -0.42 6.89 32.79
CA TYR A 312 -1.17 5.63 32.88
C TYR A 312 -2.62 5.86 32.47
N HIS A 313 -3.30 4.83 31.95
CA HIS A 313 -4.70 4.94 31.51
C HIS A 313 -5.53 3.72 31.93
N VAL A 314 -6.72 3.94 32.48
CA VAL A 314 -7.69 2.87 32.83
C VAL A 314 -8.12 2.13 31.58
N GLY A 315 -7.83 0.84 31.46
CA GLY A 315 -8.01 -0.01 30.27
C GLY A 315 -6.71 -0.25 29.50
N GLY A 316 -5.64 0.50 29.81
CA GLY A 316 -4.28 0.19 29.39
C GLY A 316 -3.66 -0.94 30.22
N THR A 317 -2.38 -1.19 30.00
CA THR A 317 -1.60 -2.21 30.71
C THR A 317 -0.65 -1.54 31.70
N VAL A 318 -0.60 -2.05 32.93
CA VAL A 318 0.48 -1.80 33.90
C VAL A 318 1.40 -3.01 33.94
N ASN A 319 2.71 -2.77 33.92
CA ASN A 319 3.78 -3.75 33.92
C ASN A 319 4.64 -3.53 35.15
N ILE A 320 4.84 -4.56 35.96
CA ILE A 320 5.64 -4.51 37.19
C ILE A 320 6.82 -5.45 37.00
N ASP A 321 8.02 -4.90 36.99
CA ASP A 321 9.30 -5.61 36.83
C ASP A 321 10.19 -5.34 38.04
N THR A 322 10.83 -6.37 38.55
CA THR A 322 11.73 -6.26 39.69
C THR A 322 13.16 -5.81 39.33
N GLY A 323 13.42 -5.56 38.04
CA GLY A 323 14.72 -5.14 37.54
C GLY A 323 15.69 -6.30 37.29
N ASP A 324 15.18 -7.53 37.21
CA ASP A 324 15.94 -8.75 36.94
C ASP A 324 16.01 -9.11 35.44
N GLY A 325 15.84 -8.10 34.58
CA GLY A 325 15.70 -8.29 33.14
C GLY A 325 14.32 -8.83 32.74
N GLY A 326 13.28 -8.59 33.55
CA GLY A 326 11.90 -8.96 33.25
C GLY A 326 11.52 -10.41 33.53
N THR A 327 12.35 -11.21 34.21
CA THR A 327 12.01 -12.61 34.51
C THR A 327 10.83 -12.75 35.46
N ARG A 328 10.60 -11.75 36.32
CA ARG A 328 9.41 -11.62 37.17
C ARG A 328 8.42 -10.57 36.67
N LEU A 329 8.48 -10.20 35.39
CA LEU A 329 7.57 -9.23 34.79
C LEU A 329 6.11 -9.71 34.88
N GLU A 330 5.26 -8.90 35.50
CA GLU A 330 3.81 -9.11 35.52
C GLU A 330 3.07 -7.95 34.85
N SER A 331 2.28 -8.26 33.81
CA SER A 331 1.42 -7.28 33.11
C SER A 331 -0.05 -7.46 33.52
N ARG A 332 -0.77 -6.36 33.75
CA ARG A 332 -2.20 -6.35 34.15
C ARG A 332 -2.99 -5.24 33.48
N THR A 333 -4.29 -5.45 33.29
CA THR A 333 -5.19 -4.41 32.79
C THR A 333 -5.56 -3.46 33.92
N ILE A 334 -5.30 -2.17 33.73
CA ILE A 334 -5.59 -1.11 34.70
C ILE A 334 -7.11 -0.92 34.78
N THR A 335 -7.68 -0.95 35.98
CA THR A 335 -9.12 -0.74 36.23
C THR A 335 -9.43 0.58 36.89
N ALA A 336 -8.48 1.17 37.63
CA ALA A 336 -8.61 2.51 38.22
C ALA A 336 -7.22 3.13 38.46
N ILE A 337 -7.16 4.46 38.50
CA ILE A 337 -5.94 5.22 38.80
C ILE A 337 -6.30 6.23 39.90
N GLY A 338 -5.68 6.11 41.07
CA GLY A 338 -5.79 7.08 42.16
C GLY A 338 -4.75 8.19 42.05
N SER A 339 -4.56 8.94 43.14
CA SER A 339 -3.54 10.01 43.19
C SER A 339 -2.12 9.47 43.27
N THR A 340 -1.93 8.32 43.92
CA THR A 340 -0.63 7.66 44.14
C THR A 340 -0.67 6.15 43.91
N ASP A 341 -1.81 5.61 43.49
CA ASP A 341 -2.02 4.17 43.31
C ASP A 341 -2.62 3.83 41.95
N ILE A 342 -2.42 2.57 41.54
CA ILE A 342 -2.97 1.99 40.33
C ILE A 342 -3.64 0.68 40.72
N SER A 343 -4.92 0.54 40.37
CA SER A 343 -5.68 -0.69 40.53
C SER A 343 -5.80 -1.44 39.20
N PHE A 344 -5.78 -2.76 39.25
CA PHE A 344 -5.75 -3.62 38.07
C PHE A 344 -6.34 -5.01 38.34
N GLN A 345 -6.63 -5.74 37.26
CA GLN A 345 -7.07 -7.14 37.32
C GLN A 345 -6.38 -7.99 36.25
N PRO A 346 -6.20 -9.31 36.49
CA PRO A 346 -6.36 -10.02 37.78
C PRO A 346 -5.28 -9.63 38.81
N GLY A 347 -5.36 -10.13 40.05
CA GLY A 347 -4.32 -9.88 41.07
C GLY A 347 -2.93 -10.42 40.71
N LEU A 348 -1.89 -9.96 41.41
CA LEU A 348 -0.50 -10.42 41.20
C LEU A 348 -0.33 -11.90 41.51
N THR A 349 0.46 -12.60 40.70
CA THR A 349 0.74 -14.03 40.92
C THR A 349 1.94 -14.23 41.85
N SER A 350 2.80 -13.23 41.97
CA SER A 350 3.97 -13.20 42.85
C SER A 350 4.01 -11.90 43.69
N GLY A 351 4.90 -11.87 44.69
CA GLY A 351 5.17 -10.66 45.47
C GLY A 351 6.29 -9.83 44.84
N HIS A 352 6.19 -8.50 44.94
CA HIS A 352 7.15 -7.53 44.39
C HIS A 352 7.62 -6.58 45.49
N GLU A 353 8.92 -6.31 45.55
CA GLU A 353 9.52 -5.44 46.55
C GLU A 353 9.36 -3.94 46.21
N SER A 354 9.49 -3.07 47.20
CA SER A 354 9.62 -1.63 46.96
C SER A 354 10.82 -1.33 46.06
N GLY A 355 10.68 -0.37 45.16
CA GLY A 355 11.70 0.01 44.18
C GLY A 355 11.62 -0.74 42.85
N ALA A 356 10.79 -1.79 42.74
CA ALA A 356 10.51 -2.46 41.46
C ALA A 356 10.02 -1.44 40.41
N THR A 357 10.50 -1.56 39.18
CA THR A 357 10.10 -0.73 38.05
C THR A 357 8.65 -0.98 37.69
N VAL A 358 7.89 0.10 37.49
CA VAL A 358 6.51 0.05 37.02
C VAL A 358 6.41 0.87 35.75
N THR A 359 5.92 0.27 34.67
CA THR A 359 5.71 0.94 33.38
C THR A 359 4.31 0.70 32.84
N ALA A 360 3.80 1.62 32.03
CA ALA A 360 2.61 1.40 31.24
C ALA A 360 2.94 0.93 29.82
N SER A 361 2.07 0.09 29.28
CA SER A 361 1.96 -0.19 27.84
C SER A 361 0.48 -0.20 27.47
N GLY A 362 0.14 -0.11 26.17
CA GLY A 362 -1.27 -0.01 25.79
C GLY A 362 -1.91 1.37 26.05
N ASN A 363 -3.10 1.57 25.49
CA ASN A 363 -4.01 2.65 25.91
C ASN A 363 -5.46 2.19 25.84
N SER A 364 -6.27 2.62 26.79
CA SER A 364 -7.73 2.49 26.80
C SER A 364 -8.42 3.32 25.71
N LEU A 365 -7.76 4.39 25.26
CA LEU A 365 -8.23 5.18 24.14
C LEU A 365 -8.37 4.32 22.87
N ALA A 366 -7.72 3.17 22.71
CA ALA A 366 -8.02 2.28 21.59
C ALA A 366 -9.53 1.87 21.50
N SER A 367 -10.30 2.04 22.59
CA SER A 367 -11.77 1.93 22.57
C SER A 367 -12.52 3.26 22.33
N THR A 368 -12.04 4.41 22.81
CA THR A 368 -12.75 5.72 22.74
C THR A 368 -12.16 6.77 21.79
N ASP A 369 -10.86 6.65 21.49
CA ASP A 369 -10.06 7.45 20.57
C ASP A 369 -8.91 6.57 20.00
N PRO A 370 -9.10 5.92 18.84
CA PRO A 370 -8.10 5.07 18.19
C PRO A 370 -6.76 5.79 17.90
N SER A 371 -6.68 7.10 18.14
CA SER A 371 -5.61 8.01 17.75
C SER A 371 -4.54 8.34 18.79
N ALA A 372 -4.41 7.49 19.80
CA ALA A 372 -3.55 7.79 20.92
C ALA A 372 -2.04 7.55 20.71
N GLY A 373 -1.57 7.46 19.45
CA GLY A 373 -0.16 7.44 18.99
C GLY A 373 0.90 6.98 20.00
N ALA A 374 0.67 5.83 20.65
CA ALA A 374 1.42 5.42 21.82
C ALA A 374 2.80 4.90 21.41
N ALA A 375 3.85 5.41 22.06
CA ALA A 375 5.21 4.95 21.84
C ALA A 375 5.34 3.47 22.21
N VAL A 376 5.84 2.66 21.28
CA VAL A 376 6.27 1.29 21.55
C VAL A 376 7.75 1.19 21.25
N THR A 377 8.55 0.95 22.29
CA THR A 377 9.99 0.76 22.14
C THR A 377 10.30 -0.52 21.36
N PRO A 378 11.41 -0.56 20.59
CA PRO A 378 11.82 -1.73 19.84
C PRO A 378 11.85 -2.99 20.71
N ARG A 379 11.08 -3.99 20.31
CA ARG A 379 11.00 -5.30 20.94
C ARG A 379 10.71 -6.37 19.90
N LEU A 380 11.20 -7.57 20.15
CA LEU A 380 11.15 -8.71 19.22
C LEU A 380 10.39 -9.86 19.85
N ILE A 381 9.54 -10.52 19.07
CA ILE A 381 9.11 -11.90 19.34
C ILE A 381 9.47 -12.76 18.13
N ALA A 382 10.06 -13.92 18.38
CA ALA A 382 10.51 -14.84 17.33
C ALA A 382 10.36 -16.30 17.74
N ARG A 383 10.08 -17.15 16.76
CA ARG A 383 10.02 -18.59 16.89
C ARG A 383 10.52 -19.24 15.61
N LEU A 384 11.60 -19.99 15.69
CA LEU A 384 12.14 -20.82 14.61
C LEU A 384 11.79 -22.27 14.89
N GLU A 385 11.13 -22.92 13.95
CA GLU A 385 10.81 -24.35 13.99
C GLU A 385 11.62 -25.09 12.95
N LEU A 386 12.33 -26.15 13.37
CA LEU A 386 13.13 -27.04 12.53
C LEU A 386 12.48 -28.42 12.57
N THR A 387 11.74 -28.76 11.52
CA THR A 387 11.11 -30.07 11.37
C THR A 387 12.09 -31.02 10.72
N LYS A 388 12.33 -32.16 11.36
CA LYS A 388 13.26 -33.18 10.87
C LYS A 388 12.56 -34.21 10.01
N ALA A 389 13.34 -35.01 9.29
CA ALA A 389 12.82 -36.07 8.41
C ALA A 389 12.01 -37.15 9.16
N ASP A 390 12.22 -37.33 10.47
CA ASP A 390 11.44 -38.23 11.32
C ASP A 390 10.16 -37.59 11.91
N GLY A 391 9.88 -36.34 11.56
CA GLY A 391 8.74 -35.57 12.04
C GLY A 391 8.96 -34.87 13.39
N THR A 392 10.10 -35.06 14.06
CA THR A 392 10.40 -34.33 15.30
C THR A 392 10.70 -32.86 15.01
N VAL A 393 10.31 -31.98 15.92
CA VAL A 393 10.51 -30.52 15.79
C VAL A 393 11.47 -30.02 16.86
N GLN A 394 12.54 -29.36 16.45
CA GLN A 394 13.37 -28.53 17.33
C GLN A 394 12.89 -27.08 17.22
N THR A 395 12.68 -26.42 18.35
CA THR A 395 12.26 -25.01 18.37
C THR A 395 13.33 -24.14 19.02
N VAL A 396 13.59 -22.98 18.43
CA VAL A 396 14.35 -21.87 19.02
C VAL A 396 13.40 -20.70 19.17
N VAL A 397 13.17 -20.24 20.40
CA VAL A 397 12.23 -19.14 20.69
C VAL A 397 12.97 -17.93 21.22
N SER A 398 12.38 -16.73 21.07
CA SER A 398 12.84 -15.52 21.76
C SER A 398 12.57 -15.63 23.25
N ASP A 399 13.61 -15.53 24.06
CA ASP A 399 13.58 -15.57 25.53
C ASP A 399 14.85 -14.89 26.09
N GLY A 400 15.06 -14.97 27.41
CA GLY A 400 16.23 -14.36 28.06
C GLY A 400 17.57 -14.99 27.71
N SER A 401 17.62 -16.08 26.94
CA SER A 401 18.88 -16.67 26.47
C SER A 401 19.47 -15.96 25.24
N TRP A 402 18.65 -15.16 24.55
CA TRP A 402 19.10 -14.35 23.42
C TRP A 402 20.12 -13.31 23.90
N LYS A 403 21.09 -13.01 23.04
CA LYS A 403 22.05 -11.93 23.27
C LYS A 403 21.56 -10.66 22.58
N THR A 404 21.80 -9.51 23.20
CA THR A 404 21.53 -8.20 22.62
C THR A 404 22.70 -7.24 22.81
N ALA A 405 22.90 -6.33 21.86
CA ALA A 405 23.91 -5.27 21.94
C ALA A 405 23.41 -3.98 21.27
N LEU A 406 24.05 -2.84 21.56
CA LEU A 406 23.77 -1.57 20.87
C LEU A 406 24.50 -1.53 19.53
N GLY A 407 23.74 -1.45 18.43
CA GLY A 407 24.21 -1.56 17.06
C GLY A 407 24.93 -0.34 16.49
N PRO A 408 25.18 -0.35 15.17
CA PRO A 408 25.82 0.74 14.43
C PRO A 408 24.87 1.89 14.05
N THR A 409 23.56 1.67 14.01
CA THR A 409 22.58 2.74 13.78
C THR A 409 22.40 3.56 15.06
N ILE A 410 23.02 4.73 15.12
CA ILE A 410 23.03 5.63 16.28
C ILE A 410 21.65 6.24 16.48
N THR A 411 21.07 6.71 15.39
CA THR A 411 19.75 7.34 15.41
C THR A 411 18.90 6.83 14.26
N ALA A 412 17.60 6.74 14.49
CA ALA A 412 16.62 6.46 13.45
C ALA A 412 15.33 7.21 13.74
N ASN A 413 14.84 7.89 12.72
CA ASN A 413 13.57 8.59 12.74
C ASN A 413 12.84 8.35 11.42
N TRP A 414 11.56 8.08 11.53
CA TRP A 414 10.71 7.77 10.39
C TRP A 414 10.63 8.89 9.34
N TYR A 415 10.82 10.15 9.76
CA TYR A 415 10.76 11.34 8.92
C TYR A 415 12.12 11.99 8.69
N SER A 416 12.96 12.08 9.73
CA SER A 416 14.20 12.87 9.70
C SER A 416 15.44 12.10 9.21
N GLY A 417 15.31 10.78 9.00
CA GLY A 417 16.38 9.92 8.53
C GLY A 417 17.13 9.18 9.65
N SER A 418 18.37 8.80 9.39
CA SER A 418 19.16 7.96 10.30
C SER A 418 20.64 8.28 10.24
N ASP A 419 21.33 8.16 11.37
CA ASP A 419 22.78 8.22 11.45
C ASP A 419 23.36 6.83 11.73
N TYR A 420 24.35 6.43 10.94
CA TYR A 420 25.00 5.12 11.01
C TYR A 420 26.50 5.27 11.16
N ASP A 421 27.08 4.64 12.19
CA ASP A 421 28.52 4.64 12.42
C ASP A 421 29.09 3.24 12.17
N ALA A 422 29.78 3.08 11.03
CA ALA A 422 30.27 1.77 10.62
C ALA A 422 31.41 1.27 11.49
N ARG A 423 32.12 2.14 12.22
CA ARG A 423 33.15 1.77 13.21
C ARG A 423 32.57 0.89 14.32
N ARG A 424 31.27 1.04 14.59
CA ARG A 424 30.55 0.31 15.62
C ARG A 424 30.07 -1.07 15.20
N GLU A 425 30.15 -1.41 13.92
CA GLU A 425 29.76 -2.74 13.44
C GLU A 425 30.62 -3.81 14.11
N GLN A 426 30.01 -4.94 14.46
CA GLN A 426 30.75 -6.18 14.67
C GLN A 426 30.75 -6.97 13.35
N PRO A 427 31.90 -7.23 12.71
CA PRO A 427 31.97 -8.11 11.56
C PRO A 427 31.44 -9.52 11.90
N ALA A 428 30.73 -10.14 10.97
CA ALA A 428 30.27 -11.54 11.08
C ALA A 428 29.41 -11.85 12.33
N TRP A 429 28.73 -10.86 12.94
CA TRP A 429 27.89 -11.08 14.12
C TRP A 429 26.66 -11.98 13.86
N THR A 430 26.30 -12.21 12.59
CA THR A 430 25.26 -13.14 12.17
C THR A 430 25.80 -14.40 11.47
N ALA A 431 27.12 -14.61 11.48
CA ALA A 431 27.73 -15.79 10.90
C ALA A 431 27.44 -17.02 11.78
N PRO A 432 27.48 -18.25 11.22
CA PRO A 432 27.43 -19.47 12.02
C PRO A 432 28.47 -19.45 13.15
N GLY A 433 28.03 -19.67 14.40
CA GLY A 433 28.93 -19.68 15.55
C GLY A 433 29.56 -18.32 15.87
N ALA A 434 28.85 -17.21 15.57
CA ALA A 434 29.31 -15.86 15.85
C ALA A 434 29.70 -15.69 17.32
N ASP A 435 30.78 -14.92 17.56
CA ASP A 435 31.17 -14.54 18.93
C ASP A 435 30.18 -13.52 19.49
N LEU A 436 29.34 -13.97 20.41
CA LEU A 436 28.38 -13.15 21.16
C LEU A 436 28.81 -12.97 22.62
N GLY A 437 30.09 -13.19 22.92
CA GLY A 437 30.68 -13.11 24.25
C GLY A 437 31.44 -11.80 24.51
N ALA A 438 32.16 -11.75 25.62
CA ALA A 438 32.95 -10.58 26.04
C ALA A 438 34.16 -10.30 25.13
N SER A 439 34.61 -11.29 24.35
CA SER A 439 35.69 -11.14 23.37
C SER A 439 35.26 -10.43 22.10
N ALA A 440 33.95 -10.35 21.83
CA ALA A 440 33.42 -9.78 20.60
C ALA A 440 33.83 -8.30 20.44
N LYS A 441 34.38 -7.97 19.28
CA LYS A 441 34.91 -6.64 18.96
C LYS A 441 34.14 -5.97 17.83
N ARG A 442 34.02 -4.64 17.95
CA ARG A 442 33.62 -3.74 16.88
C ARG A 442 34.78 -3.50 15.91
N ARG A 443 34.52 -2.89 14.76
CA ARG A 443 35.56 -2.56 13.77
C ARG A 443 36.64 -1.62 14.30
N ASP A 444 36.32 -0.74 15.26
CA ASP A 444 37.29 0.11 15.95
C ASP A 444 38.08 -0.59 17.08
N GLY A 445 37.87 -1.90 17.29
CA GLY A 445 38.55 -2.69 18.32
C GLY A 445 37.94 -2.57 19.72
N THR A 446 36.93 -1.73 19.92
CA THR A 446 36.19 -1.66 21.19
C THR A 446 35.29 -2.90 21.38
N ALA A 447 34.88 -3.18 22.62
CA ALA A 447 33.98 -4.31 22.87
C ALA A 447 32.58 -4.05 22.28
N THR A 448 31.96 -5.08 21.69
CA THR A 448 30.57 -4.98 21.23
C THR A 448 29.62 -4.75 22.40
N GLY A 449 29.86 -5.43 23.53
CA GLY A 449 29.06 -5.31 24.75
C GLY A 449 27.76 -6.13 24.68
N TRP A 450 27.84 -7.38 24.24
CA TRP A 450 26.70 -8.30 24.28
C TRP A 450 26.28 -8.59 25.73
N VAL A 451 24.97 -8.47 25.98
CA VAL A 451 24.31 -8.81 27.25
C VAL A 451 23.15 -9.75 26.97
N ASP A 452 22.58 -10.36 28.01
CA ASP A 452 21.34 -11.12 27.88
C ASP A 452 20.18 -10.18 27.56
N ALA A 453 19.27 -10.62 26.69
CA ALA A 453 18.06 -9.89 26.36
C ALA A 453 17.10 -9.87 27.56
N GLY A 454 16.43 -8.73 27.76
CA GLY A 454 15.40 -8.60 28.78
C GLY A 454 14.06 -9.10 28.25
N ILE A 455 13.22 -9.65 29.11
CA ILE A 455 11.83 -9.95 28.80
C ILE A 455 11.03 -8.66 28.82
N ALA A 456 10.39 -8.36 27.69
CA ALA A 456 9.56 -7.17 27.52
C ALA A 456 8.07 -7.53 27.67
N PRO A 457 7.22 -6.58 28.09
CA PRO A 457 5.78 -6.75 27.94
C PRO A 457 5.39 -6.67 26.44
N PRO A 458 4.22 -7.21 26.04
CA PRO A 458 3.69 -6.93 24.72
C PRO A 458 3.39 -5.42 24.56
N PRO A 459 3.27 -4.90 23.32
CA PRO A 459 2.87 -3.50 23.07
C PRO A 459 1.60 -3.09 23.83
N ASN A 460 0.63 -4.00 23.89
CA ASN A 460 -0.54 -3.99 24.77
C ASN A 460 -0.93 -5.45 25.07
N LEU A 461 -1.58 -5.73 26.20
CA LEU A 461 -2.11 -7.08 26.49
C LEU A 461 -3.09 -7.56 25.43
N THR A 462 -3.82 -6.63 24.81
CA THR A 462 -4.79 -6.86 23.72
C THR A 462 -4.17 -6.84 22.33
N THR A 463 -2.87 -6.60 22.18
CA THR A 463 -2.23 -6.60 20.86
C THR A 463 -2.22 -8.02 20.29
N GLU A 464 -2.89 -8.20 19.16
CA GLU A 464 -2.90 -9.45 18.41
C GLU A 464 -1.70 -9.51 17.44
N LEU A 465 -1.12 -10.69 17.26
CA LEU A 465 -0.11 -10.94 16.22
C LEU A 465 -0.83 -11.41 14.97
N VAL A 466 -0.89 -10.56 13.95
CA VAL A 466 -1.73 -10.77 12.75
C VAL A 466 -0.87 -11.00 11.52
N TRP A 467 -1.38 -11.78 10.57
CA TRP A 467 -0.73 -11.89 9.26
C TRP A 467 -1.02 -10.66 8.41
N ARG A 468 -0.08 -10.35 7.52
CA ARG A 468 -0.29 -9.33 6.49
C ARG A 468 -0.69 -10.00 5.19
N VAL A 469 -1.94 -9.79 4.78
CA VAL A 469 -2.45 -10.29 3.49
C VAL A 469 -1.82 -9.56 2.31
N ALA A 470 -1.69 -8.23 2.42
CA ALA A 470 -1.08 -7.36 1.43
C ALA A 470 0.36 -7.74 1.08
N GLU A 471 0.72 -7.47 -0.17
CA GLU A 471 2.07 -7.61 -0.70
C GLU A 471 3.14 -6.95 0.19
N PRO A 472 4.31 -7.59 0.36
CA PRO A 472 5.44 -7.00 1.09
C PRO A 472 6.08 -5.86 0.29
N VAL A 473 6.68 -4.89 0.98
CA VAL A 473 7.52 -3.86 0.34
C VAL A 473 8.86 -4.46 -0.04
N LYS A 474 9.32 -4.20 -1.27
CA LYS A 474 10.61 -4.68 -1.79
C LYS A 474 11.38 -3.55 -2.44
N VAL A 475 12.68 -3.75 -2.65
CA VAL A 475 13.44 -2.95 -3.63
C VAL A 475 12.97 -3.36 -5.02
N ALA A 476 12.17 -2.51 -5.64
CA ALA A 476 11.52 -2.77 -6.92
C ALA A 476 12.42 -2.42 -8.11
N ASP A 477 13.20 -1.34 -8.00
CA ASP A 477 14.14 -0.94 -9.06
C ASP A 477 15.39 -0.21 -8.51
N LYS A 478 16.41 -0.09 -9.36
CA LYS A 478 17.66 0.65 -9.13
C LYS A 478 17.82 1.77 -10.17
N LEU A 479 17.74 3.02 -9.73
CA LEU A 479 17.86 4.23 -10.55
C LEU A 479 19.30 4.75 -10.49
N ARG A 480 19.94 4.91 -11.65
CA ARG A 480 21.24 5.57 -11.76
C ARG A 480 21.04 7.08 -11.90
N PRO A 481 21.79 7.94 -11.20
CA PRO A 481 21.80 9.37 -11.45
C PRO A 481 22.09 9.67 -12.93
N VAL A 482 21.36 10.62 -13.50
CA VAL A 482 21.56 11.13 -14.85
C VAL A 482 22.60 12.25 -14.88
N SER A 483 22.81 12.94 -13.77
CA SER A 483 23.85 13.96 -13.62
C SER A 483 24.34 14.08 -12.18
N VAL A 484 25.53 14.67 -12.02
CA VAL A 484 26.09 15.13 -10.74
C VAL A 484 26.72 16.51 -10.95
N THR A 485 26.42 17.45 -10.08
CA THR A 485 26.97 18.82 -10.09
C THR A 485 27.63 19.16 -8.76
N GLN A 486 28.44 20.23 -8.73
CA GLN A 486 29.04 20.77 -7.52
C GLN A 486 28.67 22.26 -7.37
N PRO A 487 27.45 22.60 -6.92
CA PRO A 487 27.02 23.99 -6.82
C PRO A 487 27.87 24.84 -5.87
N GLN A 488 28.48 24.21 -4.86
CA GLN A 488 29.40 24.84 -3.92
C GLN A 488 30.56 23.89 -3.59
N PRO A 489 31.76 24.38 -3.21
CA PRO A 489 32.88 23.51 -2.84
C PRO A 489 32.47 22.48 -1.76
N GLY A 490 32.67 21.18 -2.07
CA GLY A 490 32.33 20.08 -1.17
C GLY A 490 30.82 19.73 -1.06
N VAL A 491 29.96 20.40 -1.83
CA VAL A 491 28.53 20.13 -1.93
C VAL A 491 28.23 19.56 -3.31
N TRP A 492 27.86 18.28 -3.37
CA TRP A 492 27.55 17.58 -4.61
C TRP A 492 26.07 17.32 -4.73
N VAL A 493 25.45 17.54 -5.89
CA VAL A 493 24.02 17.29 -6.12
C VAL A 493 23.85 16.30 -7.25
N PHE A 494 23.23 15.17 -6.95
CA PHE A 494 22.87 14.11 -7.89
C PHE A 494 21.42 14.29 -8.33
N ASP A 495 21.16 14.18 -9.62
CA ASP A 495 19.81 14.13 -10.19
C ASP A 495 19.52 12.72 -10.69
N PHE A 496 18.45 12.09 -10.20
CA PHE A 496 17.99 10.78 -10.69
C PHE A 496 17.15 10.89 -11.98
N GLY A 497 16.77 12.10 -12.40
CA GLY A 497 15.91 12.36 -13.56
C GLY A 497 14.45 11.97 -13.34
N GLN A 498 14.11 11.45 -12.16
CA GLN A 498 12.79 10.95 -11.80
C GLN A 498 12.62 11.06 -10.29
N ASN A 499 11.48 11.60 -9.84
CA ASN A 499 11.08 11.59 -8.43
C ASN A 499 10.53 10.21 -8.06
N PHE A 500 11.05 9.60 -7.00
CA PHE A 500 10.63 8.28 -6.52
C PHE A 500 10.76 8.20 -4.99
N ALA A 501 10.14 7.17 -4.40
CA ALA A 501 10.31 6.86 -2.99
C ALA A 501 11.30 5.70 -2.78
N GLY A 502 12.24 5.87 -1.86
CA GLY A 502 13.27 4.86 -1.64
C GLY A 502 14.49 5.33 -0.86
N TRP A 503 15.63 4.69 -1.16
CA TRP A 503 16.89 4.91 -0.47
C TRP A 503 18.03 5.32 -1.41
N PRO A 504 18.92 6.22 -0.98
CA PRO A 504 20.20 6.37 -1.64
C PRO A 504 21.15 5.26 -1.16
N LEU A 505 21.62 4.44 -2.09
CA LEU A 505 22.75 3.53 -1.90
C LEU A 505 24.04 4.28 -2.19
N LEU A 506 24.82 4.53 -1.14
CA LEU A 506 26.14 5.12 -1.20
C LEU A 506 27.18 4.03 -1.51
N ARG A 507 28.09 4.32 -2.44
CA ARG A 507 29.30 3.55 -2.73
C ARG A 507 30.49 4.51 -2.74
N LEU A 508 31.36 4.35 -1.76
CA LEU A 508 32.56 5.15 -1.62
C LEU A 508 33.76 4.32 -2.09
N ASP A 509 34.49 4.85 -3.06
CA ASP A 509 35.62 4.15 -3.69
C ASP A 509 36.93 4.41 -2.95
N GLY A 510 37.73 3.36 -2.78
CA GLY A 510 39.06 3.43 -2.17
C GLY A 510 39.06 3.74 -0.66
N PRO A 511 40.25 3.93 -0.06
CA PRO A 511 40.36 4.24 1.36
C PRO A 511 39.86 5.66 1.64
N LEU A 512 38.86 5.78 2.52
CA LEU A 512 38.54 7.05 3.18
C LEU A 512 39.03 7.00 4.63
N PRO A 513 39.42 8.13 5.24
CA PRO A 513 39.77 8.14 6.65
C PRO A 513 38.60 7.63 7.50
N ALA A 514 38.88 6.72 8.45
CA ALA A 514 37.88 6.28 9.41
C ALA A 514 37.33 7.49 10.19
N GLY A 515 36.01 7.52 10.42
CA GLY A 515 35.36 8.66 11.06
C GLY A 515 34.91 9.77 10.09
N THR A 516 35.14 9.62 8.77
CA THR A 516 34.57 10.54 7.78
C THR A 516 33.05 10.42 7.77
N SER A 517 32.34 11.52 8.02
CA SER A 517 30.87 11.54 8.05
C SER A 517 30.30 12.12 6.76
N VAL A 518 29.77 11.24 5.90
CA VAL A 518 29.06 11.61 4.66
C VAL A 518 27.57 11.78 4.94
N LYS A 519 26.97 12.88 4.48
CA LYS A 519 25.54 13.19 4.68
C LYS A 519 24.79 13.21 3.35
N LEU A 520 23.56 12.70 3.36
CA LEU A 520 22.70 12.49 2.20
C LEU A 520 21.37 13.23 2.42
N TYR A 521 21.17 14.35 1.71
CA TYR A 521 20.01 15.23 1.80
C TYR A 521 19.08 15.02 0.60
N PRO A 522 17.96 14.29 0.76
CA PRO A 522 16.99 14.06 -0.31
C PRO A 522 16.14 15.30 -0.59
N ALA A 523 15.69 15.48 -1.83
CA ALA A 523 14.74 16.54 -2.17
C ALA A 523 13.93 16.26 -3.45
N GLU A 524 12.78 16.93 -3.55
CA GLU A 524 11.93 16.95 -4.75
C GLU A 524 12.03 18.27 -5.54
N SER A 525 12.91 19.18 -5.12
CA SER A 525 13.13 20.48 -5.76
C SER A 525 14.55 20.99 -5.51
N LEU A 526 14.97 21.98 -6.29
CA LEU A 526 16.23 22.72 -6.16
C LEU A 526 16.00 24.17 -5.72
N ASN A 527 17.05 24.77 -5.16
CA ASN A 527 17.18 26.22 -5.01
C ASN A 527 17.77 26.83 -6.29
N ALA A 528 17.70 28.16 -6.42
CA ALA A 528 18.26 28.88 -7.56
C ALA A 528 19.78 28.75 -7.71
N ASP A 529 20.49 28.45 -6.62
CA ASP A 529 21.94 28.22 -6.62
C ASP A 529 22.34 26.76 -6.98
N GLY A 530 21.36 25.90 -7.28
CA GLY A 530 21.57 24.50 -7.63
C GLY A 530 21.69 23.55 -6.42
N THR A 531 21.64 24.05 -5.18
CA THR A 531 21.52 23.19 -3.98
C THR A 531 20.11 22.60 -3.84
N VAL A 532 19.94 21.58 -3.01
CA VAL A 532 18.62 20.96 -2.82
C VAL A 532 17.69 21.81 -1.96
N ASN A 533 16.39 21.78 -2.29
CA ASN A 533 15.32 22.40 -1.50
C ASN A 533 14.41 21.33 -0.89
N GLN A 534 14.46 21.18 0.44
CA GLN A 534 13.70 20.16 1.17
C GLN A 534 12.30 20.64 1.63
N ALA A 535 11.86 21.85 1.26
CA ALA A 535 10.62 22.42 1.77
C ALA A 535 9.39 21.53 1.54
N SER A 536 9.27 20.89 0.36
CA SER A 536 8.13 20.02 0.02
C SER A 536 8.07 18.74 0.85
N ILE A 537 9.22 18.21 1.27
CA ILE A 537 9.32 16.97 2.06
C ILE A 537 9.36 17.24 3.58
N MET A 538 9.37 18.51 4.00
CA MET A 538 9.32 18.89 5.42
C MET A 538 7.89 19.13 5.92
N GLY A 539 7.05 19.79 5.13
CA GLY A 539 5.68 20.17 5.51
C GLY A 539 5.61 21.19 6.66
N GLY A 540 5.07 22.39 6.43
CA GLY A 540 4.83 23.38 7.51
C GLY A 540 6.04 24.23 7.94
N GLY A 541 7.12 24.25 7.16
CA GLY A 541 8.22 25.22 7.27
C GLY A 541 9.20 24.98 8.43
N ALA A 542 10.14 25.91 8.62
CA ALA A 542 11.25 25.80 9.56
C ALA A 542 10.85 25.56 11.03
N ALA A 543 9.61 25.90 11.42
CA ALA A 543 9.06 25.66 12.75
C ALA A 543 8.95 24.16 13.11
N ARG A 544 8.92 23.26 12.12
CA ARG A 544 8.91 21.81 12.32
C ARG A 544 10.31 21.18 12.34
N GLY A 545 11.36 21.98 12.11
CA GLY A 545 12.74 21.52 12.03
C GLY A 545 13.30 21.43 10.61
N THR A 546 14.61 21.19 10.49
CA THR A 546 15.33 21.22 9.20
C THR A 546 16.25 20.02 8.94
N ASN A 547 16.41 19.11 9.91
CA ASN A 547 17.37 18.00 9.79
C ASN A 547 16.76 16.75 9.13
N VAL A 548 16.45 16.84 7.84
CA VAL A 548 16.01 15.70 7.02
C VAL A 548 17.20 15.16 6.22
N PHE A 549 17.92 14.18 6.77
CA PHE A 549 19.05 13.55 6.07
C PHE A 549 19.39 12.18 6.65
N ALA A 550 20.10 11.39 5.86
CA ALA A 550 20.78 10.19 6.32
C ALA A 550 22.30 10.45 6.41
N ALA A 551 22.98 9.89 7.40
CA ALA A 551 24.44 10.06 7.56
C ALA A 551 25.15 8.73 7.76
N TYR A 552 26.32 8.60 7.14
CA TYR A 552 27.20 7.44 7.21
C TYR A 552 28.58 7.86 7.69
N THR A 553 29.07 7.26 8.76
CA THR A 553 30.43 7.43 9.26
C THR A 553 31.27 6.22 8.90
N THR A 554 32.35 6.44 8.13
CA THR A 554 33.22 5.38 7.58
C THR A 554 34.03 4.67 8.66
N TYR A 555 34.36 3.40 8.43
CA TYR A 555 35.33 2.66 9.26
C TYR A 555 36.75 2.60 8.68
N GLY A 556 36.93 3.07 7.45
CA GLY A 556 38.22 3.17 6.77
C GLY A 556 38.64 1.89 6.06
N ASP A 557 37.73 1.25 5.32
CA ASP A 557 38.09 0.10 4.48
C ASP A 557 38.98 0.52 3.30
N GLU A 558 40.10 -0.16 3.12
CA GLU A 558 41.00 0.07 1.97
C GLU A 558 40.32 -0.20 0.63
N ARG A 559 39.30 -1.06 0.60
CA ARG A 559 38.57 -1.44 -0.62
C ARG A 559 37.38 -0.53 -0.93
N GLY A 560 37.09 0.45 -0.08
CA GLY A 560 35.87 1.24 -0.14
C GLY A 560 34.71 0.65 0.65
N GLU A 561 33.66 1.45 0.82
CA GLU A 561 32.53 1.17 1.70
C GLU A 561 31.20 1.39 0.98
N SER A 562 30.17 0.63 1.34
CA SER A 562 28.83 0.79 0.77
C SER A 562 27.76 0.72 1.85
N TRP A 563 26.78 1.62 1.77
CA TRP A 563 25.73 1.75 2.77
C TRP A 563 24.44 2.34 2.19
N HIS A 564 23.31 1.93 2.76
CA HIS A 564 22.02 2.60 2.58
C HIS A 564 21.25 2.59 3.92
N PRO A 565 20.38 3.58 4.18
CA PRO A 565 19.48 3.53 5.33
C PRO A 565 18.51 2.34 5.25
N GLN A 566 17.97 1.90 6.40
CA GLN A 566 17.12 0.70 6.48
C GLN A 566 15.77 0.91 7.19
N PHE A 567 15.66 1.89 8.09
CA PHE A 567 14.54 2.01 9.04
C PHE A 567 13.66 3.26 8.85
N HIS A 568 13.68 3.83 7.65
CA HIS A 568 12.83 4.91 7.14
C HIS A 568 12.93 4.88 5.61
N TYR A 569 12.37 5.84 4.88
CA TYR A 569 12.61 6.05 3.44
C TYR A 569 12.43 7.53 3.09
N PHE A 570 12.75 7.93 1.86
CA PHE A 570 12.55 9.31 1.40
C PHE A 570 11.83 9.37 0.06
N GLY A 571 11.09 10.44 -0.20
CA GLY A 571 10.75 10.89 -1.56
C GLY A 571 11.86 11.79 -2.09
N MET A 572 12.38 11.51 -3.29
CA MET A 572 13.45 12.28 -3.89
C MET A 572 13.53 12.13 -5.41
N GLN A 573 13.88 13.23 -6.07
CA GLN A 573 14.50 13.24 -7.41
C GLN A 573 15.97 13.64 -7.32
N TRP A 574 16.31 14.53 -6.39
CA TRP A 574 17.67 14.99 -6.16
C TRP A 574 18.20 14.51 -4.82
N LEU A 575 19.51 14.30 -4.78
CA LEU A 575 20.24 13.98 -3.55
C LEU A 575 21.47 14.88 -3.45
N GLN A 576 21.53 15.70 -2.40
CA GLN A 576 22.75 16.43 -2.07
C GLN A 576 23.63 15.58 -1.14
N VAL A 577 24.91 15.46 -1.48
CA VAL A 577 25.93 14.76 -0.71
C VAL A 577 26.98 15.75 -0.22
N THR A 578 27.27 15.72 1.08
CA THR A 578 28.32 16.52 1.72
C THR A 578 29.17 15.67 2.65
N GLY A 579 30.34 16.19 3.05
CA GLY A 579 31.25 15.50 3.99
C GLY A 579 32.22 14.51 3.33
N LEU A 580 32.29 14.48 2.00
CA LEU A 580 33.36 13.80 1.27
C LEU A 580 34.71 14.54 1.51
N PRO A 581 35.84 13.84 1.69
CA PRO A 581 37.13 14.47 1.93
C PRO A 581 37.59 15.37 0.78
N GLU A 582 38.46 16.34 1.10
CA GLU A 582 39.10 17.17 0.09
C GLU A 582 39.83 16.30 -0.95
N GLY A 583 39.64 16.60 -2.24
CA GLY A 583 40.18 15.82 -3.35
C GLY A 583 39.35 14.60 -3.76
N TYR A 584 38.36 14.17 -2.98
CA TYR A 584 37.42 13.13 -3.41
C TYR A 584 36.42 13.70 -4.42
N VAL A 585 36.43 13.17 -5.64
CA VAL A 585 35.48 13.54 -6.71
C VAL A 585 34.52 12.37 -6.93
N PRO A 586 33.23 12.51 -6.57
CA PRO A 586 32.26 11.47 -6.80
C PRO A 586 31.93 11.32 -8.29
N THR A 587 31.48 10.13 -8.66
CA THR A 587 30.98 9.80 -10.01
C THR A 587 29.50 9.46 -9.94
N LEU A 588 28.85 9.26 -11.09
CA LEU A 588 27.46 8.78 -11.14
C LEU A 588 27.26 7.43 -10.43
N ASP A 589 28.32 6.65 -10.22
CA ASP A 589 28.25 5.34 -9.57
C ASP A 589 28.41 5.43 -8.03
N THR A 590 28.81 6.61 -7.52
CA THR A 590 28.90 6.89 -6.08
C THR A 590 27.54 6.77 -5.39
N VAL A 591 26.44 7.04 -6.10
CA VAL A 591 25.09 6.92 -5.58
C VAL A 591 24.21 6.11 -6.55
N THR A 592 23.37 5.23 -6.00
CA THR A 592 22.28 4.60 -6.75
C THR A 592 20.97 4.77 -5.97
N GLY A 593 19.91 5.18 -6.64
CA GLY A 593 18.57 5.22 -6.06
C GLY A 593 17.99 3.81 -5.98
N LEU A 594 17.57 3.36 -4.81
CA LEU A 594 16.86 2.11 -4.61
C LEU A 594 15.38 2.43 -4.46
N GLN A 595 14.59 2.29 -5.53
CA GLN A 595 13.15 2.49 -5.46
C GLN A 595 12.52 1.34 -4.69
N ILE A 596 11.68 1.68 -3.73
CA ILE A 596 10.95 0.70 -2.93
C ILE A 596 9.46 0.97 -3.02
N HIS A 597 8.66 -0.09 -3.04
CA HIS A 597 7.20 -0.07 -2.88
C HIS A 597 6.69 -1.50 -2.65
N ALA A 598 5.41 -1.66 -2.32
CA ALA A 598 4.78 -2.97 -2.25
C ALA A 598 4.89 -3.69 -3.60
N ASP A 599 5.16 -5.00 -3.57
CA ASP A 599 5.29 -5.87 -4.75
C ASP A 599 3.93 -6.21 -5.38
N VAL A 600 3.13 -5.18 -5.64
CA VAL A 600 1.81 -5.28 -6.27
C VAL A 600 1.93 -5.64 -7.75
N PRO A 601 1.09 -6.56 -8.27
CA PRO A 601 1.18 -6.98 -9.66
C PRO A 601 0.80 -5.83 -10.60
N ASP A 602 1.48 -5.74 -11.73
CA ASP A 602 1.08 -4.83 -12.81
C ASP A 602 -0.32 -5.21 -13.31
N ALA A 603 -1.20 -4.21 -13.43
CA ALA A 603 -2.57 -4.43 -13.88
C ALA A 603 -2.83 -3.85 -15.27
N GLY A 604 -2.32 -2.68 -15.61
CA GLY A 604 -2.59 -2.09 -16.92
C GLY A 604 -1.49 -1.20 -17.46
N SER A 605 -1.59 -0.93 -18.76
CA SER A 605 -0.63 -0.14 -19.53
C SER A 605 -1.36 0.66 -20.59
N VAL A 606 -0.91 1.89 -20.85
CA VAL A 606 -1.37 2.70 -21.99
C VAL A 606 -0.16 3.31 -22.68
N ARG A 607 -0.20 3.33 -24.02
CA ARG A 607 0.76 4.05 -24.86
C ARG A 607 0.01 4.70 -26.01
N THR A 608 0.24 5.99 -26.22
CA THR A 608 -0.43 6.79 -27.26
C THR A 608 0.58 7.38 -28.24
N SER A 609 0.09 7.98 -29.32
CA SER A 609 0.87 8.81 -30.24
C SER A 609 1.19 10.21 -29.70
N ASP A 610 0.72 10.54 -28.49
CA ASP A 610 0.90 11.86 -27.86
C ASP A 610 1.84 11.75 -26.65
N ASP A 611 3.00 12.41 -26.75
CA ASP A 611 4.05 12.35 -25.74
C ASP A 611 3.63 12.98 -24.40
N ARG A 612 2.70 13.94 -24.42
CA ARG A 612 2.20 14.60 -23.22
C ARG A 612 1.37 13.61 -22.39
N ILE A 613 0.45 12.88 -23.01
CA ILE A 613 -0.32 11.82 -22.36
C ILE A 613 0.61 10.72 -21.82
N ASN A 614 1.58 10.28 -22.63
CA ASN A 614 2.56 9.28 -22.20
C ASN A 614 3.40 9.76 -20.99
N ARG A 615 3.70 11.06 -20.92
CA ARG A 615 4.41 11.68 -19.78
C ARG A 615 3.52 11.73 -18.54
N ILE A 616 2.26 12.15 -18.65
CA ILE A 616 1.31 12.17 -17.52
C ILE A 616 1.10 10.73 -17.00
N HIS A 617 0.92 9.76 -17.90
CA HIS A 617 0.80 8.34 -17.52
C HIS A 617 1.99 7.85 -16.69
N ARG A 618 3.22 8.23 -17.10
CA ARG A 618 4.44 7.93 -16.34
C ARG A 618 4.46 8.61 -14.97
N MET A 619 4.10 9.90 -14.91
CA MET A 619 4.03 10.66 -13.67
C MET A 619 3.06 10.01 -12.67
N SER A 620 1.85 9.65 -13.13
CA SER A 620 0.83 8.96 -12.33
C SER A 620 1.35 7.63 -11.79
N ARG A 621 1.99 6.82 -12.65
CA ARG A 621 2.55 5.53 -12.24
C ARG A 621 3.62 5.68 -11.14
N TYR A 622 4.55 6.64 -11.27
CA TYR A 622 5.54 6.90 -10.21
C TYR A 622 4.91 7.44 -8.92
N SER A 623 3.87 8.27 -9.02
CA SER A 623 3.13 8.73 -7.83
C SER A 623 2.47 7.58 -7.08
N ILE A 624 1.86 6.63 -7.80
CA ILE A 624 1.21 5.46 -7.20
C ILE A 624 2.25 4.52 -6.56
N MET A 625 3.35 4.23 -7.26
CA MET A 625 4.44 3.41 -6.72
C MET A 625 5.01 4.02 -5.44
N SER A 626 5.33 5.32 -5.45
CA SER A 626 5.90 6.01 -4.30
C SER A 626 5.02 5.98 -3.05
N ASN A 627 3.71 5.84 -3.23
CA ASN A 627 2.71 5.91 -2.17
C ASN A 627 2.09 4.56 -1.81
N THR A 628 2.62 3.45 -2.33
CA THR A 628 2.21 2.09 -1.94
C THR A 628 3.25 1.47 -0.99
N MET A 629 3.24 1.86 0.28
CA MET A 629 4.28 1.62 1.30
C MET A 629 3.73 0.92 2.55
N SER A 630 3.43 -0.38 2.47
CA SER A 630 2.67 -1.13 3.51
C SER A 630 1.24 -0.63 3.80
N THR A 631 0.92 0.57 3.36
CA THR A 631 -0.40 1.16 3.27
C THR A 631 -0.37 2.10 2.07
N PHE A 632 -1.51 2.64 1.66
CA PHE A 632 -1.49 3.82 0.80
C PHE A 632 -1.09 5.03 1.65
N THR A 633 -0.06 5.77 1.27
CA THR A 633 0.31 7.04 1.91
C THR A 633 -0.13 8.22 1.06
N ASP A 634 -0.38 9.38 1.67
CA ASP A 634 -0.63 10.64 0.98
C ASP A 634 0.56 11.05 0.10
N CYS A 635 1.74 11.10 0.73
CA CYS A 635 3.00 11.45 0.11
C CYS A 635 4.17 10.63 0.69
N PRO A 636 5.27 10.44 -0.06
CA PRO A 636 6.42 9.66 0.40
C PRO A 636 7.42 10.46 1.26
N GLY A 637 7.18 11.76 1.47
CA GLY A 637 8.13 12.69 2.06
C GLY A 637 7.76 13.14 3.47
N ARG A 638 6.83 14.11 3.55
CA ARG A 638 6.56 14.88 4.77
C ARG A 638 5.77 14.13 5.84
N GLU A 639 4.61 13.59 5.49
CA GLU A 639 3.60 13.07 6.42
C GLU A 639 3.61 11.54 6.42
N LYS A 640 3.63 10.94 5.23
CA LYS A 640 3.61 9.48 5.02
C LYS A 640 2.45 8.84 5.77
N LEU A 641 1.28 9.48 5.71
CA LEU A 641 0.10 9.13 6.46
C LEU A 641 -0.94 8.46 5.57
N PRO A 642 -1.67 7.47 6.11
CA PRO A 642 -2.62 6.71 5.32
C PRO A 642 -4.03 7.27 5.38
N TYR A 643 -4.24 8.38 4.66
CA TYR A 643 -5.57 8.98 4.51
C TYR A 643 -6.42 8.13 3.56
N PRO A 644 -7.60 7.63 3.98
CA PRO A 644 -8.37 6.72 3.12
C PRO A 644 -8.87 7.33 1.83
N ALA A 645 -9.33 8.59 1.85
CA ALA A 645 -9.81 9.29 0.65
C ALA A 645 -8.77 9.27 -0.49
N ASP A 646 -7.49 9.37 -0.16
CA ASP A 646 -6.38 9.44 -1.09
C ASP A 646 -6.17 8.16 -1.91
N TYR A 647 -6.80 7.04 -1.53
CA TYR A 647 -6.82 5.83 -2.33
C TYR A 647 -8.22 5.34 -2.71
N VAL A 648 -9.27 5.67 -1.96
CA VAL A 648 -10.65 5.28 -2.36
C VAL A 648 -11.21 6.18 -3.44
N GLN A 649 -10.94 7.49 -3.41
CA GLN A 649 -11.47 8.45 -4.39
C GLN A 649 -10.77 8.33 -5.75
N PRO A 650 -9.43 8.24 -5.83
CA PRO A 650 -8.74 7.99 -7.10
C PRO A 650 -8.65 6.50 -7.47
N PHE A 651 -9.39 5.60 -6.81
CA PHE A 651 -9.20 4.14 -6.98
C PHE A 651 -9.31 3.70 -8.45
N GLY A 652 -10.19 4.35 -9.23
CA GLY A 652 -10.32 4.16 -10.68
C GLY A 652 -9.00 4.27 -11.45
N SER A 653 -8.09 5.17 -11.04
CA SER A 653 -6.74 5.28 -11.61
C SER A 653 -5.78 4.23 -11.02
N LEU A 654 -5.88 3.96 -9.72
CA LEU A 654 -4.99 3.04 -9.00
C LEU A 654 -5.13 1.62 -9.55
N HIS A 655 -6.35 1.07 -9.56
CA HIS A 655 -6.58 -0.33 -9.93
C HIS A 655 -6.29 -0.62 -11.41
N ARG A 656 -6.19 0.42 -12.25
CA ARG A 656 -5.79 0.34 -13.66
C ARG A 656 -4.29 0.33 -13.84
N THR A 657 -3.53 0.76 -12.84
CA THR A 657 -2.07 0.74 -12.86
C THR A 657 -1.55 -0.56 -12.24
N PHE A 658 -2.05 -0.94 -11.06
CA PHE A 658 -1.64 -2.14 -10.31
C PHE A 658 -2.82 -2.90 -9.72
N GLY A 659 -2.61 -4.17 -9.37
CA GLY A 659 -3.61 -5.03 -8.74
C GLY A 659 -3.53 -4.95 -7.21
N TYR A 660 -4.70 -4.83 -6.57
CA TYR A 660 -4.82 -4.56 -5.12
C TYR A 660 -5.75 -5.54 -4.40
N SER A 661 -6.05 -6.70 -4.97
CA SER A 661 -7.00 -7.68 -4.38
C SER A 661 -6.60 -8.10 -2.95
N ALA A 662 -5.33 -8.45 -2.72
CA ALA A 662 -4.81 -8.75 -1.39
C ALA A 662 -4.63 -7.48 -0.54
N TYR A 663 -4.14 -6.40 -1.16
CA TYR A 663 -3.86 -5.13 -0.50
C TYR A 663 -5.08 -4.52 0.22
N LEU A 664 -6.24 -4.52 -0.44
CA LEU A 664 -7.51 -4.00 0.10
C LEU A 664 -7.96 -4.75 1.37
N ARG A 665 -7.60 -6.01 1.55
CA ARG A 665 -7.92 -6.78 2.77
C ARG A 665 -7.18 -6.26 3.99
N THR A 666 -5.91 -5.91 3.82
CA THR A 666 -5.12 -5.24 4.86
C THR A 666 -5.67 -3.84 5.15
N MET A 667 -6.08 -3.08 4.12
CA MET A 667 -6.67 -1.75 4.31
C MET A 667 -7.97 -1.83 5.12
N GLN A 668 -8.84 -2.81 4.82
CA GLN A 668 -10.08 -3.01 5.56
C GLN A 668 -9.84 -3.31 7.04
N ARG A 669 -8.84 -4.14 7.36
CA ARG A 669 -8.47 -4.40 8.76
C ARG A 669 -8.04 -3.11 9.46
N HIS A 670 -7.20 -2.30 8.82
CA HIS A 670 -6.75 -1.03 9.39
C HIS A 670 -7.89 -0.04 9.63
N LEU A 671 -8.86 0.04 8.71
CA LEU A 671 -10.07 0.85 8.89
C LEU A 671 -10.91 0.36 10.07
N ALA A 672 -11.09 -0.96 10.22
CA ALA A 672 -11.81 -1.55 11.34
C ALA A 672 -11.07 -1.38 12.69
N GLU A 673 -9.74 -1.39 12.68
CA GLU A 673 -8.90 -1.05 13.85
C GLU A 673 -8.92 0.45 14.18
N GLY A 674 -9.11 1.30 13.17
CA GLY A 674 -9.27 2.75 13.30
C GLY A 674 -10.69 3.21 13.65
N GLN A 675 -11.64 2.28 13.80
CA GLN A 675 -13.02 2.60 14.19
C GLN A 675 -13.17 2.72 15.71
N SER A 676 -13.76 3.82 16.17
CA SER A 676 -14.08 4.06 17.58
C SER A 676 -15.11 3.03 18.09
N ARG A 677 -14.81 2.40 19.23
CA ARG A 677 -15.61 1.30 19.82
C ARG A 677 -16.45 1.72 21.04
N ALA A 678 -16.28 2.94 21.52
CA ALA A 678 -16.91 3.48 22.72
C ALA A 678 -16.92 5.02 22.70
N GLY A 679 -17.64 5.63 23.64
CA GLY A 679 -17.76 7.08 23.78
C GLY A 679 -18.73 7.71 22.77
N ASP A 680 -18.76 9.05 22.73
CA ASP A 680 -19.70 9.81 21.91
C ASP A 680 -19.50 9.65 20.40
N ASN A 681 -18.32 9.19 19.99
CA ASN A 681 -17.94 8.95 18.61
C ASN A 681 -17.97 7.47 18.22
N ILE A 682 -18.67 6.60 18.98
CA ILE A 682 -18.81 5.18 18.65
C ILE A 682 -19.26 4.99 17.19
N GLY A 683 -18.55 4.14 16.44
CA GLY A 683 -18.79 3.89 15.03
C GLY A 683 -18.03 4.83 14.07
N ASN A 684 -17.51 5.97 14.51
CA ASN A 684 -16.66 6.84 13.70
C ASN A 684 -15.38 6.12 13.26
N VAL A 685 -14.94 6.35 12.03
CA VAL A 685 -13.68 5.84 11.50
C VAL A 685 -12.67 6.97 11.47
N ALA A 686 -11.46 6.72 11.96
CA ALA A 686 -10.40 7.72 11.97
C ALA A 686 -10.05 8.22 10.57
N LEU A 687 -9.69 9.51 10.46
CA LEU A 687 -9.24 10.15 9.22
C LEU A 687 -8.02 9.46 8.56
N LYS A 688 -7.29 8.64 9.32
CA LYS A 688 -6.08 7.93 8.89
C LYS A 688 -6.17 6.48 9.37
N ALA A 689 -5.80 5.51 8.53
CA ALA A 689 -5.83 4.09 8.91
C ALA A 689 -4.69 3.31 8.22
N PRO A 690 -3.75 2.67 8.94
CA PRO A 690 -3.75 2.46 10.40
C PRO A 690 -3.47 3.74 11.19
N VAL A 691 -4.04 3.78 12.39
CA VAL A 691 -3.81 4.88 13.31
C VAL A 691 -2.60 4.60 14.18
N TYR A 692 -1.52 5.35 13.98
CA TYR A 692 -0.31 5.28 14.80
C TYR A 692 0.17 6.64 15.28
N ASP A 693 -0.43 7.73 14.80
CA ASP A 693 -0.06 9.11 15.09
C ASP A 693 -1.04 9.78 16.08
N TRP A 694 -0.94 11.11 16.26
CA TRP A 694 -2.04 11.85 16.86
C TRP A 694 -3.23 11.87 15.90
N GLY A 695 -4.44 11.66 16.39
CA GLY A 695 -5.63 11.84 15.58
C GLY A 695 -5.95 13.29 15.36
N TYR A 696 -6.83 13.52 14.40
CA TYR A 696 -7.58 14.76 14.34
C TYR A 696 -8.80 14.64 15.25
N THR A 697 -9.13 15.72 15.94
CA THR A 697 -10.34 15.82 16.77
C THR A 697 -11.30 16.85 16.19
N GLY A 698 -12.55 16.86 16.67
CA GLY A 698 -13.59 17.75 16.16
C GLY A 698 -13.94 17.48 14.69
N ARG A 699 -14.37 18.53 13.97
CA ARG A 699 -14.90 18.41 12.59
C ARG A 699 -13.93 17.76 11.58
N PHE A 700 -12.62 17.85 11.82
CA PHE A 700 -11.61 17.22 10.96
C PHE A 700 -11.45 15.72 11.28
N GLY A 701 -11.64 15.31 12.53
CA GLY A 701 -11.49 13.92 12.96
C GLY A 701 -12.65 12.99 12.60
N ASP A 702 -13.78 13.57 12.20
CA ASP A 702 -15.03 12.89 11.86
C ASP A 702 -15.52 13.21 10.44
N GLU A 703 -14.57 13.43 9.53
CA GLU A 703 -14.85 13.64 8.12
C GLU A 703 -15.29 12.32 7.47
N ILE A 704 -16.51 12.31 6.91
CA ILE A 704 -17.17 11.09 6.47
C ILE A 704 -16.64 10.52 5.15
N ASN A 705 -16.11 11.33 4.24
CA ASN A 705 -15.54 10.91 2.95
C ASN A 705 -14.14 10.30 3.07
N TRP A 706 -13.52 10.42 4.26
CA TRP A 706 -12.34 9.63 4.63
C TRP A 706 -12.76 8.40 5.45
N GLY A 707 -13.77 8.52 6.32
CA GLY A 707 -14.29 7.39 7.09
C GLY A 707 -15.05 6.34 6.26
N ASP A 708 -15.62 6.74 5.11
CA ASP A 708 -16.38 5.89 4.18
C ASP A 708 -15.56 4.75 3.60
N GLY A 709 -14.23 4.81 3.69
CA GLY A 709 -13.34 3.72 3.31
C GLY A 709 -13.75 2.39 3.91
N ILE A 710 -14.33 2.37 5.12
CA ILE A 710 -14.81 1.13 5.76
C ILE A 710 -15.95 0.44 4.99
N VAL A 711 -16.69 1.20 4.16
CA VAL A 711 -17.79 0.77 3.28
C VAL A 711 -17.33 0.66 1.83
N LEU A 712 -16.50 1.60 1.36
CA LEU A 712 -16.03 1.63 -0.02
C LEU A 712 -14.97 0.56 -0.29
N VAL A 713 -14.05 0.24 0.62
CA VAL A 713 -13.02 -0.79 0.39
C VAL A 713 -13.64 -2.17 0.08
N PRO A 714 -14.65 -2.67 0.84
CA PRO A 714 -15.34 -3.91 0.50
C PRO A 714 -16.09 -3.83 -0.84
N TRP A 715 -16.70 -2.68 -1.15
CA TRP A 715 -17.37 -2.46 -2.43
C TRP A 715 -16.38 -2.50 -3.60
N LEU A 716 -15.26 -1.80 -3.50
CA LEU A 716 -14.20 -1.77 -4.51
C LEU A 716 -13.58 -3.16 -4.74
N LEU A 717 -13.36 -3.93 -3.67
CA LEU A 717 -12.89 -5.31 -3.80
C LEU A 717 -13.88 -6.17 -4.61
N TYR A 718 -15.18 -6.01 -4.38
CA TYR A 718 -16.22 -6.69 -5.15
C TYR A 718 -16.32 -6.17 -6.58
N GLU A 719 -16.44 -4.87 -6.78
CA GLU A 719 -16.65 -4.27 -8.09
C GLU A 719 -15.49 -4.57 -9.04
N THR A 720 -14.25 -4.53 -8.55
CA THR A 720 -13.06 -4.78 -9.38
C THR A 720 -12.71 -6.27 -9.49
N TYR A 721 -12.86 -7.06 -8.41
CA TYR A 721 -12.34 -8.44 -8.35
C TYR A 721 -13.42 -9.52 -8.16
N GLY A 722 -14.68 -9.13 -7.94
CA GLY A 722 -15.82 -10.03 -7.76
C GLY A 722 -15.90 -10.70 -6.38
N ASP A 723 -15.17 -10.21 -5.38
CA ASP A 723 -15.06 -10.84 -4.06
C ASP A 723 -15.96 -10.19 -2.99
N THR A 724 -16.81 -11.00 -2.37
CA THR A 724 -17.82 -10.56 -1.38
C THR A 724 -17.42 -10.86 0.07
N GLN A 725 -16.22 -11.36 0.32
CA GLN A 725 -15.81 -11.84 1.64
C GLN A 725 -15.71 -10.69 2.65
N LEU A 726 -15.10 -9.55 2.26
CA LEU A 726 -14.93 -8.42 3.18
C LEU A 726 -16.26 -7.77 3.56
N MET A 727 -17.18 -7.59 2.60
CA MET A 727 -18.50 -7.02 2.89
C MET A 727 -19.31 -7.93 3.84
N SER A 728 -19.13 -9.25 3.73
CA SER A 728 -19.73 -10.22 4.65
C SER A 728 -19.10 -10.15 6.04
N ARG A 729 -17.76 -10.11 6.12
CA ARG A 729 -17.00 -10.18 7.38
C ARG A 729 -17.09 -8.91 8.22
N TYR A 730 -17.06 -7.75 7.58
CA TYR A 730 -17.02 -6.44 8.25
C TYR A 730 -18.37 -5.71 8.24
N TYR A 731 -19.46 -6.41 7.89
CA TYR A 731 -20.81 -5.83 7.86
C TYR A 731 -21.19 -5.09 9.16
N PRO A 732 -20.96 -5.64 10.36
CA PRO A 732 -21.31 -4.95 11.61
C PRO A 732 -20.58 -3.61 11.79
N GLN A 733 -19.31 -3.53 11.41
CA GLN A 733 -18.51 -2.30 11.50
C GLN A 733 -19.04 -1.25 10.52
N MET A 734 -19.43 -1.67 9.31
CA MET A 734 -20.06 -0.80 8.33
C MET A 734 -21.40 -0.24 8.86
N GLN A 735 -22.25 -1.09 9.47
CA GLN A 735 -23.49 -0.64 10.13
C GLN A 735 -23.20 0.35 11.26
N GLY A 736 -22.14 0.12 12.04
CA GLY A 736 -21.68 1.04 13.08
C GLY A 736 -21.36 2.44 12.54
N PHE A 737 -20.70 2.52 11.38
CA PHE A 737 -20.40 3.80 10.74
C PHE A 737 -21.64 4.50 10.20
N VAL A 738 -22.56 3.77 9.56
CA VAL A 738 -23.85 4.35 9.11
C VAL A 738 -24.65 4.90 10.30
N ASN A 739 -24.69 4.16 11.42
CA ASN A 739 -25.36 4.60 12.64
C ASN A 739 -24.70 5.86 13.23
N TYR A 740 -23.36 5.92 13.22
CA TYR A 740 -22.63 7.12 13.62
C TYR A 740 -23.04 8.34 12.78
N ILE A 741 -23.04 8.22 11.45
CA ILE A 741 -23.45 9.32 10.55
C ILE A 741 -24.88 9.78 10.87
N ARG A 742 -25.83 8.85 10.93
CA ARG A 742 -27.24 9.13 11.22
C ARG A 742 -27.46 9.86 12.55
N THR A 743 -26.68 9.51 13.57
CA THR A 743 -26.89 10.03 14.94
C THR A 743 -26.03 11.24 15.29
N LYS A 744 -24.92 11.47 14.57
CA LYS A 744 -23.93 12.50 14.92
C LYS A 744 -23.65 13.51 13.81
N LYS A 745 -23.94 13.20 12.55
CA LYS A 745 -23.51 14.00 11.39
C LYS A 745 -24.67 14.57 10.56
N VAL A 746 -25.79 13.86 10.48
CA VAL A 746 -26.96 14.29 9.72
C VAL A 746 -27.64 15.47 10.41
N GLY A 747 -28.04 16.47 9.63
CA GLY A 747 -28.82 17.62 10.10
C GLY A 747 -30.23 17.27 10.56
N THR A 748 -30.97 18.27 11.03
CA THR A 748 -32.35 18.12 11.52
C THR A 748 -33.29 19.09 10.81
N GLY A 749 -34.60 18.83 10.83
CA GLY A 749 -35.59 19.73 10.23
C GLY A 749 -35.43 19.80 8.71
N ALA A 750 -35.24 21.01 8.17
CA ALA A 750 -35.02 21.22 6.73
C ALA A 750 -33.71 20.59 6.23
N ASP A 751 -32.75 20.34 7.13
CA ASP A 751 -31.48 19.67 6.81
C ASP A 751 -31.53 18.16 7.13
N ALA A 752 -32.72 17.57 7.27
CA ALA A 752 -32.85 16.11 7.38
C ALA A 752 -32.16 15.45 6.16
N TYR A 753 -31.34 14.43 6.41
CA TYR A 753 -30.51 13.74 5.42
C TYR A 753 -29.33 14.54 4.82
N ILE A 754 -29.14 15.81 5.18
CA ILE A 754 -27.99 16.61 4.75
C ILE A 754 -26.81 16.43 5.69
N VAL A 755 -25.62 16.21 5.15
CA VAL A 755 -24.36 16.11 5.90
C VAL A 755 -23.38 17.20 5.44
N ASN A 756 -22.80 17.92 6.39
CA ASN A 756 -21.82 18.97 6.13
C ASN A 756 -20.38 18.49 6.41
N ALA A 757 -19.71 18.04 5.37
CA ALA A 757 -18.30 17.65 5.36
C ALA A 757 -17.37 18.82 5.71
N ALA A 758 -16.28 18.53 6.44
CA ALA A 758 -15.35 19.57 6.90
C ALA A 758 -14.22 19.84 5.90
N LEU A 759 -13.67 18.78 5.29
CA LEU A 759 -12.62 18.89 4.28
C LEU A 759 -13.18 19.21 2.89
N ALA A 760 -14.45 18.85 2.65
CA ALA A 760 -15.12 19.04 1.37
C ALA A 760 -14.27 18.51 0.20
N ASP A 761 -14.17 19.26 -0.91
CA ASP A 761 -13.29 18.90 -2.01
C ASP A 761 -11.86 19.42 -1.79
N TRP A 762 -11.10 18.72 -0.94
CA TRP A 762 -9.76 19.12 -0.51
C TRP A 762 -8.82 19.39 -1.71
N ILE A 763 -8.17 20.56 -1.70
CA ILE A 763 -7.23 21.06 -2.73
C ILE A 763 -7.87 21.37 -4.10
N ALA A 764 -9.18 21.46 -4.16
CA ALA A 764 -9.84 21.97 -5.36
C ALA A 764 -9.41 23.41 -5.69
N SER A 765 -9.39 23.75 -6.97
CA SER A 765 -9.22 25.12 -7.46
C SER A 765 -10.48 25.97 -7.28
N GLU A 766 -11.64 25.33 -7.04
CA GLU A 766 -12.91 25.96 -6.70
C GLU A 766 -13.39 25.49 -5.32
N ASN A 767 -14.04 26.35 -4.55
CA ASN A 767 -14.56 25.96 -3.24
C ASN A 767 -15.95 25.32 -3.34
N THR A 768 -16.01 23.99 -3.31
CA THR A 768 -17.28 23.25 -3.32
C THR A 768 -17.83 23.09 -1.91
N SER A 769 -19.14 23.32 -1.73
CA SER A 769 -19.80 23.25 -0.43
C SER A 769 -19.61 21.88 0.26
N GLY A 770 -19.23 21.93 1.54
CA GLY A 770 -19.21 20.75 2.42
C GLY A 770 -20.57 20.06 2.56
N ARG A 771 -21.67 20.80 2.36
CA ARG A 771 -23.03 20.23 2.36
C ARG A 771 -23.28 19.34 1.14
N ILE A 772 -22.70 19.68 -0.01
CA ILE A 772 -22.83 18.90 -1.24
C ILE A 772 -21.95 17.65 -1.14
N THR A 773 -20.66 17.83 -0.88
CA THR A 773 -19.70 16.72 -0.79
C THR A 773 -20.04 15.74 0.33
N GLY A 774 -20.45 16.23 1.51
CA GLY A 774 -20.88 15.37 2.62
C GLY A 774 -22.16 14.59 2.32
N THR A 775 -23.19 15.24 1.76
CA THR A 775 -24.45 14.55 1.44
C THR A 775 -24.26 13.55 0.31
N TRP A 776 -23.40 13.85 -0.66
CA TRP A 776 -22.98 12.90 -1.71
C TRP A 776 -22.27 11.66 -1.12
N GLY A 777 -21.32 11.85 -0.20
CA GLY A 777 -20.65 10.73 0.48
C GLY A 777 -21.64 9.88 1.27
N TYR A 778 -22.62 10.52 1.92
CA TYR A 778 -23.68 9.81 2.65
C TYR A 778 -24.57 8.98 1.71
N TYR A 779 -24.93 9.51 0.53
CA TYR A 779 -25.64 8.76 -0.49
C TYR A 779 -24.84 7.55 -0.97
N GLN A 780 -23.55 7.71 -1.29
CA GLN A 780 -22.68 6.61 -1.72
C GLN A 780 -22.67 5.47 -0.69
N ILE A 781 -22.49 5.81 0.59
CA ILE A 781 -22.52 4.84 1.68
C ILE A 781 -23.86 4.10 1.70
N ALA A 782 -24.99 4.81 1.63
CA ALA A 782 -26.32 4.22 1.67
C ALA A 782 -26.58 3.29 0.48
N ASP A 783 -26.27 3.71 -0.75
CA ASP A 783 -26.44 2.90 -1.96
C ASP A 783 -25.54 1.65 -1.93
N ARG A 784 -24.27 1.80 -1.51
CA ARG A 784 -23.35 0.65 -1.46
C ARG A 784 -23.74 -0.32 -0.35
N MET A 785 -24.19 0.18 0.81
CA MET A 785 -24.75 -0.67 1.88
C MET A 785 -25.99 -1.44 1.42
N ALA A 786 -26.88 -0.80 0.65
CA ALA A 786 -28.03 -1.48 0.04
C ALA A 786 -27.63 -2.62 -0.89
N ARG A 787 -26.69 -2.36 -1.80
CA ARG A 787 -26.22 -3.36 -2.78
C ARG A 787 -25.46 -4.50 -2.11
N MET A 788 -24.56 -4.18 -1.18
CA MET A 788 -23.83 -5.19 -0.41
C MET A 788 -24.77 -6.04 0.43
N ALA A 789 -25.77 -5.46 1.09
CA ALA A 789 -26.79 -6.19 1.83
C ALA A 789 -27.52 -7.20 0.93
N ALA A 790 -27.93 -6.79 -0.27
CA ALA A 790 -28.56 -7.70 -1.24
C ALA A 790 -27.62 -8.83 -1.68
N LEU A 791 -26.35 -8.51 -1.97
CA LEU A 791 -25.34 -9.51 -2.37
C LEU A 791 -25.08 -10.58 -1.31
N ILE A 792 -25.19 -10.23 -0.02
CA ILE A 792 -24.97 -11.15 1.10
C ILE A 792 -26.27 -11.72 1.70
N GLY A 793 -27.42 -11.52 1.03
CA GLY A 793 -28.71 -12.10 1.42
C GLY A 793 -29.40 -11.43 2.62
N ARG A 794 -29.16 -10.14 2.85
CA ARG A 794 -29.78 -9.31 3.90
C ARG A 794 -30.85 -8.39 3.30
N ASP A 795 -31.95 -8.97 2.84
CA ASP A 795 -32.98 -8.26 2.09
C ASP A 795 -33.68 -7.12 2.85
N ALA A 796 -33.84 -7.26 4.17
CA ALA A 796 -34.41 -6.22 5.03
C ALA A 796 -33.50 -4.99 5.09
N ASP A 797 -32.22 -5.19 5.43
CA ASP A 797 -31.20 -4.14 5.44
C ASP A 797 -31.05 -3.52 4.04
N ALA A 798 -31.08 -4.34 2.98
CA ALA A 798 -31.03 -3.85 1.60
C ALA A 798 -32.20 -2.94 1.25
N SER A 799 -33.40 -3.23 1.77
CA SER A 799 -34.59 -2.39 1.58
C SER A 799 -34.50 -1.10 2.39
N GLU A 800 -34.04 -1.18 3.63
CA GLU A 800 -33.83 -0.01 4.50
C GLU A 800 -32.82 0.97 3.88
N TYR A 801 -31.66 0.48 3.45
CA TYR A 801 -30.63 1.32 2.87
C TYR A 801 -30.99 1.86 1.49
N ARG A 802 -31.80 1.14 0.69
CA ARG A 802 -32.36 1.69 -0.56
C ARG A 802 -33.30 2.85 -0.29
N ASN A 803 -34.19 2.72 0.69
CA ASN A 803 -35.06 3.82 1.11
C ASN A 803 -34.25 5.00 1.64
N LEU A 804 -33.20 4.73 2.42
CA LEU A 804 -32.29 5.78 2.89
C LEU A 804 -31.61 6.50 1.72
N ALA A 805 -31.05 5.78 0.75
CA ALA A 805 -30.42 6.36 -0.42
C ALA A 805 -31.41 7.20 -1.24
N SER A 806 -32.64 6.74 -1.41
CA SER A 806 -33.72 7.51 -2.06
C SER A 806 -34.00 8.82 -1.32
N ASN A 807 -34.19 8.77 0.00
CA ASN A 807 -34.46 9.96 0.80
C ASN A 807 -33.30 10.96 0.77
N ILE A 808 -32.04 10.47 0.76
CA ILE A 808 -30.87 11.34 0.62
C ILE A 808 -30.85 11.97 -0.78
N LYS A 809 -31.15 11.22 -1.83
CA LYS A 809 -31.23 11.76 -3.20
C LYS A 809 -32.29 12.85 -3.32
N ASP A 810 -33.48 12.64 -2.76
CA ASP A 810 -34.55 13.63 -2.76
C ASP A 810 -34.11 14.89 -2.01
N ALA A 811 -33.58 14.74 -0.78
CA ALA A 811 -33.07 15.87 0.01
C ALA A 811 -31.90 16.60 -0.68
N PHE A 812 -31.02 15.88 -1.37
CA PHE A 812 -29.91 16.46 -2.13
C PHE A 812 -30.44 17.34 -3.28
N ASN A 813 -31.43 16.86 -4.02
CA ASN A 813 -32.02 17.63 -5.11
C ASN A 813 -32.80 18.84 -4.58
N ASP A 814 -33.61 18.68 -3.54
CA ASP A 814 -34.36 19.77 -2.91
C ASP A 814 -33.43 20.87 -2.37
N ALA A 815 -32.26 20.50 -1.84
CA ALA A 815 -31.33 21.45 -1.25
C ALA A 815 -30.41 22.15 -2.25
N PHE A 816 -30.05 21.48 -3.36
CA PHE A 816 -28.92 21.92 -4.19
C PHE A 816 -29.23 22.05 -5.68
N TYR A 817 -30.30 21.46 -6.20
CA TYR A 817 -30.63 21.58 -7.62
C TYR A 817 -31.48 22.85 -7.86
N ASP A 818 -31.09 23.64 -8.85
CA ASP A 818 -31.90 24.77 -9.35
C ASP A 818 -32.46 24.38 -10.73
N ALA A 819 -33.77 24.14 -10.80
CA ALA A 819 -34.46 23.73 -12.01
C ALA A 819 -34.54 24.84 -13.05
N SER A 820 -34.52 26.10 -12.63
CA SER A 820 -34.54 27.27 -13.51
C SER A 820 -33.21 27.43 -14.25
N LEU A 821 -32.10 27.17 -13.57
CA LEU A 821 -30.74 27.22 -14.12
C LEU A 821 -30.28 25.90 -14.73
N GLY A 822 -30.96 24.79 -14.40
CA GLY A 822 -30.61 23.45 -14.84
C GLY A 822 -29.27 22.95 -14.28
N ARG A 823 -28.88 23.37 -13.07
CA ARG A 823 -27.58 23.04 -12.46
C ARG A 823 -27.64 23.02 -10.93
N TYR A 824 -26.63 22.42 -10.31
CA TYR A 824 -26.47 22.38 -8.86
C TYR A 824 -25.73 23.61 -8.34
N THR A 825 -26.17 24.16 -7.21
CA THR A 825 -25.58 25.30 -6.53
C THR A 825 -25.51 25.02 -5.02
N ALA A 826 -24.83 25.86 -4.25
CA ALA A 826 -24.81 25.72 -2.78
C ALA A 826 -26.15 26.11 -2.11
N GLU A 827 -27.05 26.75 -2.85
CA GLU A 827 -28.31 27.33 -2.37
C GLU A 827 -29.55 26.74 -3.06
N GLY A 828 -29.37 25.88 -4.06
CA GLY A 828 -30.47 25.33 -4.87
C GLY A 828 -31.32 26.44 -5.49
N GLU A 829 -32.64 26.25 -5.47
CA GLU A 829 -33.64 27.24 -5.93
C GLU A 829 -33.56 28.62 -5.23
N LEU A 830 -32.81 28.75 -4.12
CA LEU A 830 -32.69 30.00 -3.38
C LEU A 830 -31.59 30.92 -3.95
N GLY A 831 -30.72 30.44 -4.83
CA GLY A 831 -29.65 31.25 -5.39
C GLY A 831 -28.66 30.52 -6.30
N SER A 832 -27.92 31.30 -7.09
CA SER A 832 -26.92 30.78 -8.05
C SER A 832 -25.52 30.60 -7.47
N THR A 833 -25.32 30.88 -6.17
CA THR A 833 -24.01 30.88 -5.52
C THR A 833 -23.44 29.46 -5.40
N GLY A 834 -22.14 29.30 -5.65
CA GLY A 834 -21.44 28.03 -5.39
C GLY A 834 -21.73 26.92 -6.40
N ALA A 835 -22.15 27.26 -7.62
CA ALA A 835 -22.11 26.34 -8.75
C ALA A 835 -20.65 26.05 -9.14
N THR A 836 -20.16 24.85 -8.85
CA THR A 836 -18.80 24.41 -9.18
C THR A 836 -18.84 23.20 -10.12
N GLN A 837 -17.71 22.90 -10.77
CA GLN A 837 -17.58 21.69 -11.60
C GLN A 837 -17.90 20.43 -10.78
N ALA A 838 -17.34 20.33 -9.57
CA ALA A 838 -17.57 19.18 -8.69
C ALA A 838 -19.04 19.05 -8.29
N ALA A 839 -19.78 20.14 -8.04
CA ALA A 839 -21.20 20.06 -7.70
C ALA A 839 -22.02 19.35 -8.79
N GLN A 840 -21.76 19.68 -10.07
CA GLN A 840 -22.44 19.03 -11.20
C GLN A 840 -21.99 17.58 -11.35
N ALA A 841 -20.68 17.37 -11.30
CA ALA A 841 -20.06 16.09 -11.58
C ALA A 841 -20.42 15.02 -10.55
N LEU A 842 -20.44 15.36 -9.25
CA LEU A 842 -20.84 14.45 -8.18
C LEU A 842 -22.28 13.95 -8.39
N ALA A 843 -23.19 14.82 -8.81
CA ALA A 843 -24.57 14.45 -9.09
C ALA A 843 -24.72 13.59 -10.36
N LEU A 844 -23.97 13.93 -11.42
CA LEU A 844 -23.95 13.17 -12.68
C LEU A 844 -23.37 11.77 -12.50
N ASP A 845 -22.28 11.65 -11.74
CA ASP A 845 -21.54 10.40 -11.56
C ASP A 845 -22.32 9.38 -10.72
N GLU A 846 -23.01 9.82 -9.67
CA GLU A 846 -23.80 8.94 -8.79
C GLU A 846 -25.27 8.77 -9.21
N GLY A 847 -25.69 9.42 -10.31
CA GLY A 847 -27.08 9.34 -10.79
C GLY A 847 -28.09 10.05 -9.90
N LEU A 848 -27.67 11.14 -9.24
CA LEU A 848 -28.53 11.97 -8.39
C LEU A 848 -29.40 12.94 -9.21
N VAL A 849 -28.96 13.30 -10.42
CA VAL A 849 -29.68 14.23 -11.30
C VAL A 849 -31.14 13.82 -11.51
N PRO A 850 -32.11 14.75 -11.41
CA PRO A 850 -33.50 14.48 -11.75
C PRO A 850 -33.67 13.91 -13.17
N ASP A 851 -34.67 13.06 -13.34
CA ASP A 851 -34.94 12.43 -14.63
C ASP A 851 -35.22 13.49 -15.71
N GLY A 852 -34.59 13.35 -16.88
CA GLY A 852 -34.69 14.31 -17.98
C GLY A 852 -33.72 15.50 -17.89
N GLU A 853 -33.10 15.76 -16.75
CA GLU A 853 -32.25 16.94 -16.53
C GLU A 853 -30.75 16.69 -16.74
N ARG A 854 -30.33 15.43 -16.92
CA ARG A 854 -28.92 15.05 -17.14
C ARG A 854 -28.22 15.86 -18.23
N GLY A 855 -28.90 16.13 -19.35
CA GLY A 855 -28.34 16.91 -20.45
C GLY A 855 -27.97 18.33 -20.03
N LYS A 856 -28.89 19.03 -19.34
CA LYS A 856 -28.66 20.40 -18.86
C LYS A 856 -27.53 20.47 -17.84
N VAL A 857 -27.47 19.52 -16.92
CA VAL A 857 -26.40 19.47 -15.90
C VAL A 857 -25.04 19.15 -16.53
N LEU A 858 -25.00 18.29 -17.56
CA LEU A 858 -23.79 18.03 -18.33
C LEU A 858 -23.34 19.28 -19.10
N ASP A 859 -24.26 19.99 -19.74
CA ASP A 859 -23.94 21.24 -20.45
C ASP A 859 -23.42 22.31 -19.47
N ALA A 860 -23.99 22.40 -18.27
CA ALA A 860 -23.49 23.27 -17.21
C ALA A 860 -22.08 22.86 -16.74
N LEU A 861 -21.78 21.57 -16.61
CA LEU A 861 -20.43 21.09 -16.29
C LEU A 861 -19.43 21.50 -17.37
N VAL A 862 -19.76 21.32 -18.64
CA VAL A 862 -18.91 21.73 -19.77
C VAL A 862 -18.69 23.24 -19.75
N GLU A 863 -19.75 24.02 -19.57
CA GLU A 863 -19.68 25.49 -19.48
C GLU A 863 -18.70 25.91 -18.39
N LEU A 864 -18.82 25.33 -17.18
CA LEU A 864 -17.97 25.62 -16.04
C LEU A 864 -16.50 25.22 -16.29
N VAL A 865 -16.25 24.09 -16.94
CA VAL A 865 -14.88 23.66 -17.31
C VAL A 865 -14.25 24.61 -18.34
N CYS A 866 -15.00 24.99 -19.37
CA CYS A 866 -14.53 25.91 -20.40
C CYS A 866 -14.33 27.35 -19.88
N ALA A 867 -15.16 27.78 -18.93
CA ALA A 867 -15.09 29.11 -18.33
C ALA A 867 -14.05 29.21 -17.19
N HIS A 868 -13.56 28.09 -16.64
CA HIS A 868 -12.61 28.11 -15.53
C HIS A 868 -11.21 28.51 -15.98
N GLN A 869 -10.90 29.80 -15.84
CA GLN A 869 -9.64 30.41 -16.31
C GLN A 869 -9.00 31.32 -15.25
N PRO A 870 -8.77 30.83 -14.01
CA PRO A 870 -8.39 31.69 -12.88
C PRO A 870 -7.04 32.41 -13.07
N PHE A 871 -6.18 31.92 -13.98
CA PHE A 871 -4.90 32.54 -14.33
C PHE A 871 -4.76 32.82 -15.84
N GLY A 872 -5.88 32.87 -16.58
CA GLY A 872 -5.89 32.96 -18.04
C GLY A 872 -5.58 31.63 -18.74
N GLY A 873 -5.86 31.54 -20.05
CA GLY A 873 -5.91 30.25 -20.75
C GLY A 873 -7.09 29.39 -20.28
N GLY A 874 -7.34 28.26 -20.91
CA GLY A 874 -8.40 27.31 -20.57
C GLY A 874 -8.88 26.54 -21.80
N PRO A 875 -9.64 25.45 -21.62
CA PRO A 875 -10.35 24.99 -20.40
C PRO A 875 -9.45 24.44 -19.28
N HIS A 876 -9.92 24.47 -18.02
CA HIS A 876 -9.23 23.84 -16.88
C HIS A 876 -10.17 23.02 -15.98
N LEU A 877 -9.62 21.96 -15.37
CA LEU A 877 -10.27 21.22 -14.29
C LEU A 877 -10.09 21.95 -12.96
N SER A 878 -11.13 21.94 -12.13
CA SER A 878 -11.09 22.54 -10.80
C SER A 878 -11.08 21.55 -9.64
N GLY A 879 -11.32 20.26 -9.90
CA GLY A 879 -11.51 19.23 -8.88
C GLY A 879 -10.31 19.02 -7.95
N GLY A 880 -10.62 18.71 -6.69
CA GLY A 880 -9.67 18.25 -5.67
C GLY A 880 -9.74 16.74 -5.46
N THR A 881 -9.53 16.31 -4.21
CA THR A 881 -9.51 14.89 -3.82
C THR A 881 -10.82 14.16 -4.14
N ILE A 882 -11.96 14.83 -3.93
CA ILE A 882 -13.30 14.25 -4.10
C ILE A 882 -13.82 14.47 -5.52
N GLY A 883 -13.70 15.70 -6.03
CA GLY A 883 -14.40 16.14 -7.24
C GLY A 883 -13.74 15.73 -8.55
N LEU A 884 -12.44 15.44 -8.56
CA LEU A 884 -11.69 15.30 -9.82
C LEU A 884 -12.11 14.08 -10.66
N ALA A 885 -12.18 12.86 -10.10
CA ALA A 885 -12.62 11.69 -10.85
C ALA A 885 -14.08 11.78 -11.28
N PRO A 886 -15.03 12.24 -10.44
CA PRO A 886 -16.39 12.52 -10.88
C PRO A 886 -16.43 13.45 -12.10
N ILE A 887 -15.62 14.52 -12.14
CA ILE A 887 -15.58 15.43 -13.30
C ILE A 887 -15.11 14.68 -14.55
N VAL A 888 -14.01 13.92 -14.43
CA VAL A 888 -13.46 13.12 -15.53
C VAL A 888 -14.48 12.09 -16.04
N ARG A 889 -15.11 11.34 -15.14
CA ARG A 889 -16.11 10.32 -15.49
C ARG A 889 -17.37 10.94 -16.08
N ALA A 890 -17.88 12.02 -15.52
CA ALA A 890 -19.09 12.69 -16.01
C ALA A 890 -18.88 13.24 -17.44
N LEU A 891 -17.73 13.86 -17.73
CA LEU A 891 -17.39 14.31 -19.08
C LEU A 891 -17.26 13.13 -20.05
N HIS A 892 -16.49 12.09 -19.69
CA HIS A 892 -16.30 10.90 -20.53
C HIS A 892 -17.63 10.19 -20.85
N GLU A 893 -18.48 9.99 -19.85
CA GLU A 893 -19.77 9.34 -20.03
C GLU A 893 -20.80 10.21 -20.74
N GLY A 894 -20.68 11.53 -20.61
CA GLY A 894 -21.42 12.51 -21.39
C GLY A 894 -20.97 12.61 -22.85
N GLY A 895 -19.93 11.86 -23.26
CA GLY A 895 -19.37 11.93 -24.61
C GLY A 895 -18.59 13.21 -24.87
N ARG A 896 -18.12 13.89 -23.82
CA ARG A 896 -17.35 15.13 -23.85
C ARG A 896 -15.85 14.90 -23.68
N ASP A 897 -15.37 13.86 -24.34
CA ASP A 897 -13.94 13.52 -24.42
C ASP A 897 -13.12 14.60 -25.16
N ASP A 898 -13.77 15.43 -25.98
CA ASP A 898 -13.22 16.64 -26.58
C ASP A 898 -12.74 17.63 -25.51
N VAL A 899 -13.54 17.85 -24.46
CA VAL A 899 -13.20 18.77 -23.36
C VAL A 899 -12.02 18.23 -22.55
N LEU A 900 -12.00 16.92 -22.28
CA LEU A 900 -10.88 16.27 -21.59
C LEU A 900 -9.58 16.37 -22.40
N TRP A 901 -9.68 16.23 -23.73
CA TRP A 901 -8.55 16.46 -24.63
C TRP A 901 -8.06 17.91 -24.55
N ASP A 902 -8.95 18.89 -24.67
CA ASP A 902 -8.57 20.32 -24.66
C ASP A 902 -7.92 20.73 -23.33
N VAL A 903 -8.44 20.26 -22.19
CA VAL A 903 -7.84 20.46 -20.86
C VAL A 903 -6.39 19.96 -20.81
N LEU A 904 -6.10 18.81 -21.43
CA LEU A 904 -4.74 18.25 -21.42
C LEU A 904 -3.77 19.06 -22.29
N GLN A 905 -4.28 19.74 -23.31
CA GLN A 905 -3.46 20.60 -24.18
C GLN A 905 -3.14 21.95 -23.53
N GLU A 906 -3.82 22.33 -22.45
CA GLU A 906 -3.58 23.58 -21.74
C GLU A 906 -2.26 23.56 -20.92
N ASP A 907 -1.53 24.67 -20.99
CA ASP A 907 -0.23 24.89 -20.37
C ASP A 907 -0.27 25.87 -19.19
N THR A 908 -1.34 26.66 -19.06
CA THR A 908 -1.53 27.56 -17.92
C THR A 908 -2.05 26.81 -16.69
N ARG A 909 -2.03 27.51 -15.55
CA ARG A 909 -2.46 26.97 -14.26
C ARG A 909 -3.99 27.16 -14.12
N PRO A 910 -4.73 26.19 -13.52
CA PRO A 910 -4.29 24.87 -13.06
C PRO A 910 -4.36 23.80 -14.17
N GLY A 911 -3.25 23.14 -14.50
CA GLY A 911 -3.26 22.11 -15.55
C GLY A 911 -2.00 21.25 -15.57
N TYR A 912 -2.06 20.10 -16.25
CA TYR A 912 -0.92 19.18 -16.32
C TYR A 912 0.25 19.76 -17.14
N GLY A 913 -0.03 20.56 -18.19
CA GLY A 913 1.00 21.29 -18.93
C GLY A 913 1.83 22.19 -18.02
N TYR A 914 1.16 22.93 -17.12
CA TYR A 914 1.81 23.73 -16.08
C TYR A 914 2.71 22.91 -15.15
N LEU A 915 2.25 21.72 -14.72
CA LEU A 915 3.05 20.81 -13.88
C LEU A 915 4.30 20.28 -14.59
N MET A 916 4.23 20.10 -15.91
CA MET A 916 5.31 19.61 -16.75
C MET A 916 6.28 20.71 -17.22
N ALA A 917 5.92 21.97 -17.01
CA ALA A 917 6.73 23.11 -17.43
C ALA A 917 8.01 23.24 -16.58
N PRO A 918 9.16 23.56 -17.21
CA PRO A 918 10.40 23.89 -16.50
C PRO A 918 10.22 25.03 -15.50
N THR A 919 10.78 24.86 -14.30
CA THR A 919 10.90 25.93 -13.30
C THR A 919 12.31 25.94 -12.69
N THR A 920 12.66 26.98 -11.95
CA THR A 920 13.92 27.00 -11.20
C THR A 920 14.00 25.84 -10.20
N ALA A 921 12.88 25.49 -9.56
CA ALA A 921 12.81 24.41 -8.59
C ALA A 921 12.85 23.02 -9.23
N ASN A 922 12.33 22.89 -10.45
CA ASN A 922 12.24 21.64 -11.20
C ASN A 922 12.59 21.93 -12.68
N PRO A 923 13.88 21.95 -13.06
CA PRO A 923 14.31 22.39 -14.40
C PRO A 923 13.77 21.57 -15.57
N GLY A 924 13.38 20.31 -15.35
CA GLY A 924 12.71 19.47 -16.35
C GLY A 924 11.17 19.45 -16.23
N GLY A 925 10.60 20.26 -15.34
CA GLY A 925 9.23 20.10 -14.84
C GLY A 925 9.08 18.93 -13.87
N LEU A 926 7.87 18.70 -13.36
CA LEU A 926 7.62 17.57 -12.47
C LEU A 926 7.66 16.23 -13.21
N THR A 927 8.05 15.18 -12.48
CA THR A 927 8.14 13.79 -12.92
C THR A 927 7.19 12.85 -12.14
N THR A 928 6.41 13.43 -11.24
CA THR A 928 5.33 12.85 -10.44
C THR A 928 4.20 13.87 -10.33
N VAL A 929 2.99 13.42 -10.00
CA VAL A 929 1.84 14.30 -9.78
C VAL A 929 1.93 14.91 -8.37
N PRO A 930 1.80 16.23 -8.18
CA PRO A 930 1.90 16.89 -6.88
C PRO A 930 0.59 16.84 -6.09
N GLU A 931 0.65 17.30 -4.85
CA GLU A 931 -0.54 17.48 -4.00
C GLU A 931 -1.45 18.61 -4.52
N GLN A 932 -0.86 19.74 -4.91
CA GLN A 932 -1.59 20.97 -5.27
C GLN A 932 -1.27 21.41 -6.70
N TRP A 933 -2.28 21.96 -7.37
CA TRP A 933 -2.18 22.50 -8.73
C TRP A 933 -1.15 23.62 -8.88
N ASP A 934 -0.77 24.29 -7.79
CA ASP A 934 0.22 25.37 -7.77
C ASP A 934 1.64 24.91 -7.45
N MET A 935 1.83 23.60 -7.25
CA MET A 935 3.09 23.02 -6.83
C MET A 935 3.63 23.63 -5.52
N GLY A 936 2.78 24.09 -4.61
CA GLY A 936 3.22 24.73 -3.35
C GLY A 936 3.73 23.74 -2.29
N ASN A 937 3.25 22.50 -2.32
CA ASN A 937 3.52 21.49 -1.30
C ASN A 937 4.20 20.24 -1.88
N SER A 938 3.82 19.03 -1.44
CA SER A 938 4.45 17.78 -1.89
C SER A 938 4.40 17.67 -3.41
N LYS A 939 5.49 17.19 -4.02
CA LYS A 939 5.56 16.96 -5.47
C LYS A 939 5.14 15.55 -5.87
N ASN A 940 4.68 14.73 -4.93
CA ASN A 940 4.39 13.32 -5.16
C ASN A 940 3.18 12.84 -4.34
N HIS A 941 2.02 12.84 -4.99
CA HIS A 941 0.70 12.53 -4.40
C HIS A 941 -0.21 11.80 -5.41
N MET A 942 -1.24 11.11 -4.90
CA MET A 942 -2.20 10.34 -5.72
C MET A 942 -3.54 11.05 -5.98
N ILE A 943 -3.76 12.26 -5.48
CA ILE A 943 -5.10 12.88 -5.49
C ILE A 943 -5.40 13.67 -6.76
N LEU A 944 -4.39 14.15 -7.50
CA LEU A 944 -4.57 14.89 -8.76
C LEU A 944 -4.27 14.05 -10.01
N LEU A 945 -4.12 12.72 -9.89
CA LEU A 945 -3.86 11.83 -11.04
C LEU A 945 -5.11 11.15 -11.60
N GLN A 946 -6.30 11.63 -11.23
CA GLN A 946 -7.58 10.97 -11.54
C GLN A 946 -7.91 10.95 -13.05
N ILE A 947 -7.26 11.79 -13.86
CA ILE A 947 -7.33 11.72 -15.34
C ILE A 947 -6.77 10.41 -15.91
N GLU A 948 -5.87 9.74 -15.17
CA GLU A 948 -5.29 8.46 -15.55
C GLU A 948 -6.37 7.41 -15.84
N GLU A 949 -7.50 7.44 -15.11
CA GLU A 949 -8.64 6.56 -15.38
C GLU A 949 -9.12 6.67 -16.84
N TRP A 950 -9.14 7.88 -17.40
CA TRP A 950 -9.59 8.15 -18.77
C TRP A 950 -8.63 7.64 -19.84
N PHE A 951 -7.32 7.60 -19.57
CA PHE A 951 -6.35 7.04 -20.53
C PHE A 951 -6.64 5.56 -20.82
N HIS A 952 -7.05 4.81 -19.81
CA HIS A 952 -7.39 3.40 -19.95
C HIS A 952 -8.84 3.18 -20.36
N SER A 953 -9.79 3.90 -19.73
CA SER A 953 -11.23 3.69 -19.94
C SER A 953 -11.76 4.35 -21.21
N GLY A 954 -11.21 5.51 -21.57
CA GLY A 954 -11.58 6.30 -22.73
C GLY A 954 -10.66 6.07 -23.91
N LEU A 955 -9.36 6.40 -23.79
CA LEU A 955 -8.44 6.33 -24.94
C LEU A 955 -8.20 4.89 -25.40
N ALA A 956 -7.78 4.00 -24.48
CA ALA A 956 -7.71 2.57 -24.77
C ALA A 956 -9.10 1.92 -24.84
N GLY A 957 -10.11 2.53 -24.20
CA GLY A 957 -11.50 2.12 -24.29
C GLY A 957 -11.89 0.94 -23.40
N ILE A 958 -11.05 0.49 -22.46
CA ILE A 958 -11.27 -0.74 -21.69
C ILE A 958 -12.00 -0.43 -20.37
N ARG A 959 -13.23 -0.91 -20.22
CA ARG A 959 -14.00 -0.80 -18.96
C ARG A 959 -14.98 -1.97 -18.79
N GLN A 960 -15.67 -2.01 -17.65
CA GLN A 960 -16.84 -2.86 -17.45
C GLN A 960 -18.12 -2.00 -17.44
N PRO A 961 -19.31 -2.55 -17.74
CA PRO A 961 -20.55 -1.80 -17.60
C PRO A 961 -20.79 -1.36 -16.14
N ARG A 962 -21.42 -0.20 -15.95
CA ARG A 962 -21.80 0.29 -14.60
C ARG A 962 -22.68 -0.74 -13.87
N GLY A 963 -22.41 -0.95 -12.58
CA GLY A 963 -23.15 -1.89 -11.74
C GLY A 963 -22.83 -3.36 -11.98
N LYS A 964 -21.90 -3.69 -12.89
CA LYS A 964 -21.30 -5.02 -13.02
C LYS A 964 -20.05 -5.13 -12.16
N ALA A 965 -19.55 -6.35 -12.00
CA ALA A 965 -18.42 -6.64 -11.12
C ALA A 965 -17.44 -7.63 -11.76
N GLY A 966 -16.16 -7.51 -11.39
CA GLY A 966 -15.12 -8.48 -11.71
C GLY A 966 -14.70 -8.54 -13.18
N TYR A 967 -15.09 -7.57 -14.01
CA TYR A 967 -14.76 -7.51 -15.44
C TYR A 967 -15.18 -8.76 -16.24
N ARG A 968 -16.25 -9.42 -15.79
CA ARG A 968 -16.84 -10.56 -16.52
C ARG A 968 -17.53 -10.12 -17.81
N GLU A 969 -18.16 -8.96 -17.74
CA GLU A 969 -18.71 -8.24 -18.88
C GLU A 969 -17.84 -6.99 -19.11
N LEU A 970 -17.45 -6.78 -20.36
CA LEU A 970 -16.56 -5.71 -20.77
C LEU A 970 -17.28 -4.77 -21.73
N VAL A 971 -16.81 -3.53 -21.76
CA VAL A 971 -17.11 -2.55 -22.80
C VAL A 971 -15.78 -2.09 -23.38
N ILE A 972 -15.66 -2.20 -24.70
CA ILE A 972 -14.54 -1.70 -25.48
C ILE A 972 -15.04 -0.53 -26.32
N ASP A 973 -14.75 0.68 -25.88
CA ASP A 973 -15.33 1.91 -26.43
C ASP A 973 -14.29 3.02 -26.59
N PRO A 974 -13.27 2.82 -27.45
CA PRO A 974 -12.16 3.77 -27.59
C PRO A 974 -12.64 5.15 -28.04
N ARG A 975 -11.97 6.19 -27.53
CA ARG A 975 -12.26 7.60 -27.79
C ARG A 975 -11.14 8.22 -28.61
N PRO A 976 -11.26 8.20 -29.94
CA PRO A 976 -10.22 8.75 -30.78
C PRO A 976 -10.46 10.26 -30.93
N VAL A 977 -9.83 11.03 -30.04
CA VAL A 977 -9.97 12.49 -29.89
C VAL A 977 -8.75 13.25 -30.39
N GLY A 978 -8.95 14.53 -30.71
CA GLY A 978 -7.88 15.43 -31.15
C GLY A 978 -7.05 14.87 -32.31
N GLY A 979 -5.73 15.01 -32.20
CA GLY A 979 -4.75 14.53 -33.19
C GLY A 979 -4.24 13.11 -32.93
N LEU A 980 -4.85 12.32 -32.04
CA LEU A 980 -4.37 10.97 -31.75
C LEU A 980 -4.51 10.05 -32.97
N THR A 981 -3.39 9.43 -33.35
CA THR A 981 -3.30 8.49 -34.48
C THR A 981 -3.13 7.04 -34.03
N HIS A 982 -2.64 6.80 -32.81
CA HIS A 982 -2.43 5.46 -32.28
C HIS A 982 -2.63 5.43 -30.76
N VAL A 983 -3.33 4.40 -30.27
CA VAL A 983 -3.34 4.02 -28.85
C VAL A 983 -3.26 2.51 -28.73
N GLU A 984 -2.46 2.05 -27.78
CA GLU A 984 -2.35 0.68 -27.33
C GLU A 984 -2.59 0.62 -25.83
N GLY A 985 -3.48 -0.26 -25.39
CA GLY A 985 -3.80 -0.43 -23.98
C GLY A 985 -4.02 -1.88 -23.59
N SER A 986 -3.74 -2.21 -22.33
CA SER A 986 -4.03 -3.52 -21.78
C SER A 986 -4.47 -3.44 -20.32
N TYR A 987 -5.30 -4.39 -19.89
CA TYR A 987 -5.73 -4.52 -18.51
C TYR A 987 -5.88 -6.00 -18.11
N ARG A 988 -5.21 -6.41 -17.03
CA ARG A 988 -5.30 -7.75 -16.44
C ARG A 988 -6.49 -7.80 -15.49
N THR A 989 -7.59 -8.33 -16.00
CA THR A 989 -8.80 -8.57 -15.22
C THR A 989 -8.65 -9.81 -14.32
N PRO A 990 -9.61 -10.06 -13.40
CA PRO A 990 -9.70 -11.33 -12.70
C PRO A 990 -9.83 -12.55 -13.61
N HIS A 991 -10.22 -12.36 -14.87
CA HIS A 991 -10.41 -13.43 -15.85
C HIS A 991 -9.24 -13.62 -16.82
N GLY A 992 -8.41 -12.58 -17.04
CA GLY A 992 -7.26 -12.62 -17.94
C GLY A 992 -6.89 -11.25 -18.50
N LEU A 993 -5.96 -11.22 -19.43
CA LEU A 993 -5.57 -9.99 -20.11
C LEU A 993 -6.64 -9.59 -21.14
N VAL A 994 -7.15 -8.36 -21.03
CA VAL A 994 -7.84 -7.65 -22.10
C VAL A 994 -6.83 -6.73 -22.76
N SER A 995 -6.81 -6.67 -24.09
CA SER A 995 -5.99 -5.69 -24.81
C SER A 995 -6.77 -5.02 -25.94
N THR A 996 -6.41 -3.76 -26.19
CA THR A 996 -6.92 -2.96 -27.30
C THR A 996 -5.77 -2.27 -27.99
N ARG A 997 -5.85 -2.20 -29.32
CA ARG A 997 -4.94 -1.38 -30.13
C ARG A 997 -5.72 -0.77 -31.26
N TRP A 998 -5.67 0.55 -31.39
CA TRP A 998 -6.26 1.21 -32.55
C TRP A 998 -5.31 2.16 -33.24
N THR A 999 -5.48 2.28 -34.56
CA THR A 999 -4.74 3.20 -35.43
C THR A 999 -5.69 3.98 -36.35
N ARG A 1000 -5.28 5.21 -36.69
CA ARG A 1000 -5.89 6.07 -37.71
C ARG A 1000 -4.85 6.38 -38.77
N GLU A 1001 -4.99 5.75 -39.92
CA GLU A 1001 -4.04 5.87 -41.04
C GLU A 1001 -4.82 5.83 -42.36
N ASP A 1002 -4.44 6.67 -43.33
CA ASP A 1002 -5.00 6.71 -44.68
C ASP A 1002 -6.55 6.77 -44.74
N GLY A 1003 -7.17 7.54 -43.82
CA GLY A 1003 -8.62 7.67 -43.71
C GLY A 1003 -9.31 6.36 -43.29
N ARG A 1004 -8.62 5.50 -42.53
CA ARG A 1004 -9.16 4.27 -41.97
C ARG A 1004 -8.90 4.22 -40.47
N PHE A 1005 -9.89 3.73 -39.74
CA PHE A 1005 -9.76 3.39 -38.34
C PHE A 1005 -9.72 1.86 -38.22
N ARG A 1006 -8.67 1.34 -37.58
CA ARG A 1006 -8.51 -0.08 -37.27
C ARG A 1006 -8.49 -0.27 -35.77
N LEU A 1007 -9.25 -1.23 -35.23
CA LEU A 1007 -9.25 -1.61 -33.82
C LEU A 1007 -9.04 -3.13 -33.70
N ASP A 1008 -7.96 -3.52 -33.03
CA ASP A 1008 -7.66 -4.88 -32.61
C ASP A 1008 -8.02 -5.05 -31.13
N VAL A 1009 -8.73 -6.13 -30.79
CA VAL A 1009 -9.21 -6.43 -29.43
C VAL A 1009 -8.92 -7.88 -29.08
N GLU A 1010 -8.40 -8.14 -27.88
CA GLU A 1010 -8.29 -9.47 -27.29
C GLU A 1010 -9.11 -9.55 -26.00
N ILE A 1011 -10.04 -10.49 -25.94
CA ILE A 1011 -10.97 -10.70 -24.82
C ILE A 1011 -10.65 -12.04 -24.14
N PRO A 1012 -10.42 -12.08 -22.81
CA PRO A 1012 -10.01 -13.29 -22.12
C PRO A 1012 -11.14 -14.33 -22.05
N PRO A 1013 -10.81 -15.63 -21.93
CA PRO A 1013 -11.80 -16.69 -21.77
C PRO A 1013 -12.79 -16.44 -20.63
N ASN A 1014 -14.02 -16.94 -20.78
CA ASN A 1014 -15.13 -16.80 -19.82
C ASN A 1014 -15.65 -15.36 -19.60
N THR A 1015 -15.31 -14.46 -20.52
CA THR A 1015 -15.83 -13.09 -20.56
C THR A 1015 -16.48 -12.76 -21.90
N THR A 1016 -17.26 -11.69 -21.91
CA THR A 1016 -17.88 -11.12 -23.12
C THR A 1016 -17.62 -9.63 -23.17
N ALA A 1017 -17.61 -9.05 -24.37
CA ALA A 1017 -17.46 -7.61 -24.54
C ALA A 1017 -18.51 -7.02 -25.48
N GLU A 1018 -19.03 -5.85 -25.12
CA GLU A 1018 -19.66 -4.93 -26.07
C GLU A 1018 -18.57 -4.06 -26.69
N VAL A 1019 -18.36 -4.16 -28.00
CA VAL A 1019 -17.37 -3.37 -28.74
C VAL A 1019 -18.08 -2.28 -29.53
N ARG A 1020 -17.73 -1.02 -29.28
CA ARG A 1020 -18.28 0.17 -29.94
C ARG A 1020 -17.19 0.77 -30.83
N VAL A 1021 -17.33 0.57 -32.14
CA VAL A 1021 -16.34 0.97 -33.13
C VAL A 1021 -16.71 2.35 -33.71
N PRO A 1022 -15.83 3.36 -33.67
CA PRO A 1022 -15.97 4.59 -34.44
C PRO A 1022 -16.13 4.29 -35.93
N SER A 1023 -17.27 4.66 -36.52
CA SER A 1023 -17.63 4.19 -37.86
C SER A 1023 -18.31 5.21 -38.77
N GLY A 1024 -18.50 6.44 -38.30
CA GLY A 1024 -19.16 7.48 -39.10
C GLY A 1024 -20.58 7.10 -39.52
N GLY A 1025 -21.27 6.28 -38.73
CA GLY A 1025 -22.65 5.86 -39.01
C GLY A 1025 -22.79 4.57 -39.84
N HIS A 1026 -21.69 3.87 -40.15
CA HIS A 1026 -21.70 2.66 -40.98
C HIS A 1026 -21.31 1.41 -40.17
N ALA A 1027 -21.62 0.21 -40.67
CA ALA A 1027 -21.08 -1.02 -40.09
C ALA A 1027 -19.57 -1.13 -40.37
N ALA A 1028 -18.82 -1.67 -39.40
CA ALA A 1028 -17.42 -2.01 -39.56
C ALA A 1028 -17.23 -3.33 -40.33
N GLN A 1029 -16.13 -3.43 -41.07
CA GLN A 1029 -15.61 -4.72 -41.51
C GLN A 1029 -15.02 -5.44 -40.31
N VAL A 1030 -15.38 -6.71 -40.13
CA VAL A 1030 -14.94 -7.52 -38.98
C VAL A 1030 -14.14 -8.72 -39.47
N ALA A 1031 -12.97 -8.93 -38.89
CA ALA A 1031 -12.19 -10.16 -39.03
C ALA A 1031 -12.08 -10.85 -37.66
N GLY A 1032 -12.54 -12.09 -37.60
CA GLY A 1032 -12.71 -12.87 -36.36
C GLY A 1032 -14.12 -13.48 -36.27
N ASP A 1033 -14.22 -14.70 -35.75
CA ASP A 1033 -15.50 -15.39 -35.58
C ASP A 1033 -16.20 -14.93 -34.29
N GLY A 1034 -17.54 -14.89 -34.31
CA GLY A 1034 -18.36 -14.69 -33.10
C GLY A 1034 -18.66 -13.23 -32.73
N ALA A 1035 -18.40 -12.28 -33.62
CA ALA A 1035 -18.87 -10.90 -33.47
C ALA A 1035 -20.29 -10.70 -34.01
N VAL A 1036 -21.23 -10.31 -33.15
CA VAL A 1036 -22.64 -10.12 -33.51
C VAL A 1036 -22.96 -8.62 -33.56
N PHE A 1037 -23.24 -8.11 -34.75
CA PHE A 1037 -23.64 -6.72 -34.98
C PHE A 1037 -24.99 -6.40 -34.31
N GLN A 1038 -25.03 -5.35 -33.49
CA GLN A 1038 -26.23 -4.91 -32.78
C GLN A 1038 -26.90 -3.69 -33.44
N GLY A 1039 -26.16 -2.93 -34.24
CA GLY A 1039 -26.66 -1.74 -34.91
C GLY A 1039 -25.67 -0.58 -34.88
N VAL A 1040 -26.12 0.55 -35.42
CA VAL A 1040 -25.41 1.83 -35.37
C VAL A 1040 -26.15 2.77 -34.44
N GLN A 1041 -25.43 3.39 -33.51
CA GLN A 1041 -25.94 4.46 -32.64
C GLN A 1041 -25.04 5.69 -32.81
N GLY A 1042 -25.59 6.77 -33.38
CA GLY A 1042 -24.82 7.95 -33.73
C GLY A 1042 -23.66 7.61 -34.68
N ASN A 1043 -22.42 7.84 -34.25
CA ASN A 1043 -21.20 7.57 -35.02
C ASN A 1043 -20.49 6.26 -34.61
N ARG A 1044 -21.18 5.36 -33.89
CA ARG A 1044 -20.63 4.09 -33.41
C ARG A 1044 -21.38 2.89 -33.99
N ALA A 1045 -20.65 1.91 -34.48
CA ALA A 1045 -21.16 0.56 -34.76
C ALA A 1045 -20.92 -0.33 -33.54
N THR A 1046 -21.98 -0.97 -33.04
CA THR A 1046 -21.92 -1.79 -31.83
C THR A 1046 -21.95 -3.27 -32.17
N TYR A 1047 -21.08 -4.04 -31.52
CA TYR A 1047 -20.97 -5.48 -31.63
C TYR A 1047 -20.95 -6.12 -30.25
N VAL A 1048 -21.52 -7.31 -30.11
CA VAL A 1048 -21.28 -8.19 -28.96
C VAL A 1048 -20.30 -9.26 -29.41
N VAL A 1049 -19.21 -9.42 -28.68
CA VAL A 1049 -18.18 -10.44 -28.95
C VAL A 1049 -17.98 -11.32 -27.72
N ALA A 1050 -17.66 -12.58 -27.98
CA ALA A 1050 -17.18 -13.48 -26.94
C ALA A 1050 -15.64 -13.42 -26.83
N SER A 1051 -15.06 -14.20 -25.91
CA SER A 1051 -13.61 -14.32 -25.76
C SER A 1051 -12.89 -14.66 -27.06
N GLY A 1052 -11.68 -14.16 -27.26
CA GLY A 1052 -10.90 -14.35 -28.48
C GLY A 1052 -10.35 -13.04 -29.02
N ARG A 1053 -9.78 -13.11 -30.23
CA ARG A 1053 -9.20 -11.96 -30.95
C ARG A 1053 -10.15 -11.50 -32.05
N HIS A 1054 -10.37 -10.20 -32.10
CA HIS A 1054 -11.29 -9.55 -33.05
C HIS A 1054 -10.61 -8.31 -33.64
N THR A 1055 -10.75 -8.12 -34.95
CA THR A 1055 -10.29 -6.92 -35.65
C THR A 1055 -11.49 -6.24 -36.30
N PHE A 1056 -11.62 -4.94 -36.08
CA PHE A 1056 -12.62 -4.09 -36.68
C PHE A 1056 -11.95 -3.04 -37.57
N THR A 1057 -12.52 -2.75 -38.73
CA THR A 1057 -12.01 -1.73 -39.65
C THR A 1057 -13.15 -0.91 -40.25
N THR A 1058 -13.01 0.41 -40.20
CA THR A 1058 -13.96 1.37 -40.77
C THR A 1058 -13.21 2.37 -41.64
N ARG A 1059 -13.93 2.98 -42.60
CA ARG A 1059 -13.43 4.18 -43.30
C ARG A 1059 -13.79 5.38 -42.43
N GLU A 1060 -12.83 6.27 -42.22
CA GLU A 1060 -13.12 7.55 -41.60
C GLU A 1060 -13.90 8.39 -42.61
N THR A 1061 -15.10 8.82 -42.22
CA THR A 1061 -15.75 9.95 -42.87
C THR A 1061 -15.03 11.23 -42.43
N PRO A 1062 -14.80 12.20 -43.34
CA PRO A 1062 -14.08 13.44 -43.07
C PRO A 1062 -14.59 14.21 -41.85
#